data_AF-A0AAN7B5X6-F1
#
_entry.id   AF-A0AAN7B5X6-F1
#
_cell.length_a   1.000
_cell.length_b   1.000
_cell.length_c   1.000
_cell.angle_alpha   90.00
_cell.angle_beta   90.00
_cell.angle_gamma   90.00
#
_symmetry.space_group_name_H-M   'P 1'
#
loop_
_entity.id
_entity.type
_entity.pdbx_description
1 polymer ?
#
loop_
_entity_poly.entity_id
_entity_poly.type
_entity_poly.pdbx_seq_one_letter_code
_entity_poly.pdbx_strand_id
1 'polypeptide(L)'
;MHLSKSLGTVFTRAPRQTTIRWRLKGSDVIHQRSSILTGCRAYFSQQSRPTLPTPTLNPSSSKQAQPPLFFSITNSSTRTYASLTSADTMASTTPMPEQSMHTSGALDSVWVHQQPYSAYPKFSPLTQDLETDICIVGAGISGISTAYELVRRGKNVTIIEARDVLSGETGRTSGHLTNDLDDGYLEIAKKHGDDGAKAAAESHAWARDRIGVIAKELHIDCEYRRLPAYDVSQYPVGEKKHDEELKELKDEAEYQHKLGIETRFDPNLTVKGWTGKIDQRGGLVADNQATFHPTKYLVGVLNWLKDQPNFKCYTRTRAMSISEKGVEVLGLGHKRVEIQTEEGYTIKAEVAIEATCVPLQKLSVITELEFYRSYCIAIRVPKGSVEDCLLYDNAEEYKYVRLTACDDKDDYMVVGGCDHKVGQEDTLPRFEELEIWTRERFPQATTIDYKWSGQIFEPVDYMGFIGKNQGCDKIYIVTGDSGDGLTHGALAGRLIADEIDGVANPWANLYSPKRVSSILKSLPSLISHDLQINAQYKRFLETDIVDIEDLGRGCGGVLNPKTSKPMAVYKDENGNVTKFSAICPHLKGVVCWNAAEKSFDCPVHGSRFSKEGVCVIGPAKANLSPADEAGKTEQGIAVGAA
;
A
#
# COMPACT_ATOMS: atom_id res chain seq x y z
N MET A 1 64.73 -3.30 -37.63
CA MET A 1 65.63 -4.32 -37.06
C MET A 1 64.76 -5.40 -36.44
N HIS A 2 64.97 -6.65 -36.86
CA HIS A 2 64.19 -7.86 -36.55
C HIS A 2 64.19 -8.27 -35.07
N LEU A 3 63.12 -8.97 -34.64
CA LEU A 3 63.08 -10.31 -33.98
C LEU A 3 61.72 -10.44 -33.24
N SER A 4 60.73 -11.23 -33.67
CA SER A 4 60.56 -12.70 -33.77
C SER A 4 60.37 -13.47 -32.44
N LYS A 5 59.14 -13.99 -32.26
CA LYS A 5 58.67 -15.32 -31.76
C LYS A 5 59.17 -15.91 -30.43
N SER A 6 58.23 -16.35 -29.58
CA SER A 6 58.03 -17.79 -29.30
C SER A 6 56.64 -18.10 -28.70
N LEU A 7 56.08 -19.23 -29.14
CA LEU A 7 54.89 -19.91 -28.61
C LEU A 7 55.29 -20.82 -27.43
N GLY A 8 54.42 -20.94 -26.43
CA GLY A 8 54.44 -22.00 -25.43
C GLY A 8 53.02 -22.43 -25.09
N THR A 9 52.62 -23.58 -25.62
CA THR A 9 51.34 -24.25 -25.33
C THR A 9 51.54 -25.21 -24.16
N VAL A 10 50.75 -25.08 -23.09
CA VAL A 10 50.54 -26.15 -22.11
C VAL A 10 49.04 -26.28 -21.85
N PHE A 11 48.50 -27.44 -22.20
CA PHE A 11 47.16 -27.89 -21.84
C PHE A 11 47.08 -28.16 -20.33
N THR A 12 45.99 -27.77 -19.67
CA THR A 12 45.22 -28.68 -18.78
C THR A 12 43.89 -28.06 -18.29
N ARG A 13 42.83 -28.85 -18.46
CA ARG A 13 41.53 -28.89 -17.75
C ARG A 13 40.59 -27.68 -17.79
N ALA A 14 39.52 -27.86 -18.57
CA ALA A 14 38.27 -27.13 -18.52
C ALA A 14 37.55 -27.29 -17.15
N PRO A 15 37.05 -26.21 -16.53
CA PRO A 15 35.98 -26.29 -15.56
C PRO A 15 34.62 -26.39 -16.28
N ARG A 16 33.77 -27.28 -15.78
CA ARG A 16 32.42 -27.53 -16.25
C ARG A 16 31.60 -26.23 -16.27
N GLN A 17 31.01 -25.93 -17.42
CA GLN A 17 29.92 -24.98 -17.54
C GLN A 17 28.76 -25.44 -16.67
N THR A 18 28.52 -24.74 -15.58
CA THR A 18 27.25 -24.82 -14.85
C THR A 18 26.36 -23.74 -15.44
N THR A 19 25.50 -24.14 -16.35
CA THR A 19 24.51 -23.27 -17.01
C THR A 19 23.47 -22.86 -15.97
N ILE A 20 23.65 -21.70 -15.33
CA ILE A 20 22.60 -21.07 -14.52
C ILE A 20 21.61 -20.45 -15.50
N ARG A 21 20.45 -21.10 -15.66
CA ARG A 21 19.33 -20.60 -16.46
C ARG A 21 18.64 -19.48 -15.70
N TRP A 22 18.67 -18.29 -16.28
CA TRP A 22 17.70 -17.23 -16.02
C TRP A 22 16.28 -17.76 -16.25
N ARG A 23 15.40 -17.66 -15.25
CA ARG A 23 13.94 -17.74 -15.43
C ARG A 23 13.36 -16.35 -15.15
N LEU A 24 13.30 -15.54 -16.20
CA LEU A 24 12.08 -14.80 -16.48
C LEU A 24 11.15 -15.81 -17.16
N LYS A 25 10.08 -16.25 -16.49
CA LYS A 25 9.02 -17.00 -17.15
C LYS A 25 7.76 -16.16 -17.13
N GLY A 26 7.42 -15.67 -18.30
CA GLY A 26 6.07 -15.30 -18.64
C GLY A 26 5.12 -16.49 -18.47
N SER A 27 3.88 -16.09 -18.29
CA SER A 27 2.65 -16.88 -18.23
C SER A 27 2.59 -17.98 -19.28
N ASP A 28 2.69 -19.24 -18.83
CA ASP A 28 2.18 -20.41 -19.54
C ASP A 28 0.92 -20.89 -18.82
N VAL A 29 -0.22 -20.28 -19.15
CA VAL A 29 -1.54 -20.74 -18.78
C VAL A 29 -1.81 -22.04 -19.55
N ILE A 30 -1.80 -23.17 -18.86
CA ILE A 30 -2.39 -24.40 -19.40
C ILE A 30 -3.91 -24.28 -19.25
N HIS A 31 -4.58 -24.06 -20.38
CA HIS A 31 -6.02 -24.23 -20.52
C HIS A 31 -6.44 -25.64 -20.11
N GLN A 32 -7.08 -25.80 -18.94
CA GLN A 32 -8.14 -26.79 -18.78
C GLN A 32 -9.46 -26.11 -19.12
N ARG A 33 -10.04 -26.51 -20.26
CA ARG A 33 -11.39 -26.16 -20.66
C ARG A 33 -12.38 -26.84 -19.72
N SER A 34 -13.10 -26.07 -18.90
CA SER A 34 -14.48 -26.40 -18.53
C SER A 34 -15.41 -25.44 -19.27
N SER A 35 -16.11 -25.99 -20.26
CA SER A 35 -17.12 -25.32 -21.05
C SER A 35 -18.36 -25.00 -20.21
N ILE A 36 -18.57 -23.74 -19.84
CA ILE A 36 -19.91 -23.19 -19.58
C ILE A 36 -19.92 -21.77 -20.13
N LEU A 37 -20.57 -21.57 -21.27
CA LEU A 37 -20.87 -20.26 -21.82
C LEU A 37 -22.36 -20.14 -22.07
N THR A 38 -22.90 -19.03 -21.54
CA THR A 38 -24.06 -18.25 -22.00
C THR A 38 -25.47 -18.83 -21.88
N GLY A 39 -26.34 -18.06 -21.21
CA GLY A 39 -27.78 -18.17 -21.42
C GLY A 39 -28.69 -17.40 -20.46
N CYS A 40 -28.56 -16.07 -20.32
CA CYS A 40 -29.66 -15.24 -19.81
C CYS A 40 -30.28 -14.45 -20.96
N ARG A 41 -31.33 -15.02 -21.57
CA ARG A 41 -32.36 -14.27 -22.31
C ARG A 41 -33.71 -14.71 -21.79
N ALA A 42 -34.48 -13.76 -21.26
CA ALA A 42 -35.87 -13.94 -20.90
C ALA A 42 -36.74 -14.06 -22.15
N TYR A 43 -37.74 -14.95 -22.13
CA TYR A 43 -38.92 -14.87 -23.01
C TYR A 43 -40.17 -15.41 -22.30
N PHE A 44 -41.25 -14.64 -22.40
CA PHE A 44 -42.63 -14.99 -22.06
C PHE A 44 -43.20 -16.06 -23.01
N SER A 45 -44.01 -16.99 -22.50
CA SER A 45 -45.44 -17.15 -22.86
C SER A 45 -45.97 -18.60 -22.76
N GLN A 46 -47.15 -18.70 -22.12
CA GLN A 46 -48.35 -19.49 -22.46
C GLN A 46 -48.36 -20.99 -22.81
N GLN A 47 -49.36 -21.65 -22.19
CA GLN A 47 -50.08 -22.90 -22.57
C GLN A 47 -49.30 -24.22 -22.38
N SER A 48 -49.86 -25.35 -21.93
CA SER A 48 -51.23 -25.84 -21.77
C SER A 48 -51.22 -27.15 -20.94
N ARG A 49 -52.35 -27.52 -20.31
CA ARG A 49 -52.59 -28.80 -19.61
C ARG A 49 -52.55 -29.99 -20.60
N PRO A 50 -52.30 -31.24 -20.16
CA PRO A 50 -53.44 -32.11 -19.80
C PRO A 50 -53.20 -33.20 -18.70
N THR A 51 -54.27 -33.41 -17.92
CA THR A 51 -54.87 -34.67 -17.40
C THR A 51 -54.08 -35.78 -16.67
N LEU A 52 -54.61 -36.10 -15.47
CA LEU A 52 -54.44 -37.29 -14.61
C LEU A 52 -54.82 -38.62 -15.29
N PRO A 53 -54.41 -39.77 -14.70
CA PRO A 53 -55.40 -40.55 -13.93
C PRO A 53 -54.88 -41.17 -12.62
N THR A 54 -55.78 -41.27 -11.63
CA THR A 54 -55.77 -42.14 -10.42
C THR A 54 -56.64 -43.40 -10.69
N PRO A 55 -56.86 -44.36 -9.76
CA PRO A 55 -56.11 -44.89 -8.60
C PRO A 55 -56.16 -46.47 -8.50
N THR A 56 -55.60 -47.07 -7.44
CA THR A 56 -56.02 -48.39 -6.84
C THR A 56 -55.36 -48.53 -5.45
N LEU A 57 -56.08 -48.35 -4.32
CA LEU A 57 -56.83 -49.31 -3.47
C LEU A 57 -55.98 -50.21 -2.52
N ASN A 58 -55.84 -49.75 -1.24
CA ASN A 58 -56.21 -50.39 0.07
C ASN A 58 -55.85 -51.86 0.42
N PRO A 59 -55.96 -52.33 1.70
CA PRO A 59 -56.01 -51.65 3.02
C PRO A 59 -55.27 -52.41 4.19
N SER A 60 -55.53 -51.95 5.43
CA SER A 60 -55.48 -52.67 6.74
C SER A 60 -54.22 -52.44 7.60
N SER A 61 -54.26 -52.22 8.93
CA SER A 61 -55.32 -52.21 9.95
C SER A 61 -54.83 -51.54 11.26
N SER A 62 -55.77 -50.95 12.03
CA SER A 62 -55.89 -50.85 13.53
C SER A 62 -54.64 -50.70 14.43
N LYS A 63 -54.59 -49.97 15.56
CA LYS A 63 -55.58 -49.40 16.51
C LYS A 63 -54.80 -48.60 17.59
N GLN A 64 -55.48 -47.61 18.20
CA GLN A 64 -55.44 -47.17 19.62
C GLN A 64 -54.17 -46.62 20.30
N ALA A 65 -54.29 -45.32 20.65
CA ALA A 65 -54.26 -44.71 22.00
C ALA A 65 -52.99 -44.69 22.89
N GLN A 66 -52.71 -43.47 23.37
CA GLN A 66 -51.72 -42.88 24.32
C GLN A 66 -51.64 -43.50 25.75
N PRO A 67 -50.82 -43.00 26.72
CA PRO A 67 -49.50 -42.27 26.77
C PRO A 67 -48.54 -42.93 27.83
N PRO A 68 -47.70 -42.24 28.65
CA PRO A 68 -46.38 -41.62 28.43
C PRO A 68 -45.22 -42.22 29.29
N LEU A 69 -44.01 -41.63 29.17
CA LEU A 69 -42.88 -41.53 30.14
C LEU A 69 -41.56 -42.31 29.85
N PHE A 70 -40.50 -41.51 29.67
CA PHE A 70 -39.06 -41.66 30.01
C PHE A 70 -38.31 -43.00 29.87
N PHE A 71 -37.30 -43.08 28.99
CA PHE A 71 -35.85 -42.87 29.29
C PHE A 71 -34.98 -43.08 28.03
N SER A 72 -33.82 -42.42 28.04
CA SER A 72 -32.64 -42.44 27.16
C SER A 72 -32.35 -43.71 26.33
N ILE A 73 -31.89 -43.55 25.07
CA ILE A 73 -30.68 -44.15 24.46
C ILE A 73 -30.45 -43.56 23.04
N THR A 74 -29.19 -43.59 22.64
CA THR A 74 -28.38 -42.87 21.64
C THR A 74 -28.60 -43.14 20.14
N ASN A 75 -28.07 -42.19 19.34
CA ASN A 75 -27.53 -42.28 17.96
C ASN A 75 -28.48 -42.53 16.76
N SER A 76 -28.64 -41.53 15.89
CA SER A 76 -27.78 -41.32 14.69
C SER A 76 -28.46 -40.46 13.60
N SER A 77 -27.65 -39.55 13.03
CA SER A 77 -27.64 -39.04 11.65
C SER A 77 -28.94 -38.77 10.88
N THR A 78 -29.21 -37.51 10.58
CA THR A 78 -29.12 -36.91 9.21
C THR A 78 -29.50 -35.43 9.29
N ARG A 79 -28.51 -34.53 9.21
CA ARG A 79 -28.75 -33.07 9.12
C ARG A 79 -28.81 -32.65 7.66
N THR A 80 -29.96 -32.15 7.27
CA THR A 80 -30.18 -31.35 6.06
C THR A 80 -29.47 -30.01 6.20
N TYR A 81 -28.66 -29.65 5.20
CA TYR A 81 -28.06 -28.33 5.06
C TYR A 81 -29.16 -27.29 4.81
N ALA A 82 -29.39 -26.42 5.79
CA ALA A 82 -30.13 -25.18 5.59
C ALA A 82 -29.12 -24.08 5.22
N SER A 83 -29.32 -23.49 4.05
CA SER A 83 -28.61 -22.31 3.58
C SER A 83 -28.86 -21.14 4.52
N LEU A 84 -27.88 -20.81 5.35
CA LEU A 84 -27.82 -19.54 6.06
C LEU A 84 -27.14 -18.54 5.15
N THR A 85 -27.93 -17.73 4.46
CA THR A 85 -27.46 -16.45 3.92
C THR A 85 -27.31 -15.52 5.13
N SER A 86 -26.10 -15.40 5.67
CA SER A 86 -25.74 -14.30 6.55
C SER A 86 -25.75 -13.02 5.70
N ALA A 87 -26.79 -12.21 5.85
CA ALA A 87 -26.69 -10.79 5.56
C ALA A 87 -25.76 -10.22 6.63
N ASP A 88 -24.47 -10.21 6.34
CA ASP A 88 -23.47 -9.59 7.18
C ASP A 88 -23.80 -8.10 7.29
N THR A 89 -24.11 -7.68 8.51
CA THR A 89 -24.02 -6.28 8.92
C THR A 89 -22.54 -5.90 8.91
N MET A 90 -21.99 -5.65 7.72
CA MET A 90 -20.91 -4.68 7.61
C MET A 90 -21.45 -3.37 8.20
N ALA A 91 -20.62 -2.66 8.96
CA ALA A 91 -20.92 -1.28 9.32
C ALA A 91 -21.11 -0.49 8.02
N SER A 92 -22.37 -0.37 7.60
CA SER A 92 -22.80 0.50 6.51
C SER A 92 -22.58 1.92 7.00
N THR A 93 -21.38 2.43 6.80
CA THR A 93 -21.09 3.86 6.94
C THR A 93 -21.94 4.56 5.89
N THR A 94 -22.93 5.33 6.34
CA THR A 94 -23.60 6.30 5.48
C THR A 94 -22.52 7.11 4.75
N PRO A 95 -22.61 7.36 3.43
CA PRO A 95 -21.58 8.08 2.70
C PRO A 95 -21.27 9.39 3.44
N MET A 96 -20.06 9.50 3.97
CA MET A 96 -19.63 10.74 4.60
C MET A 96 -19.39 11.75 3.47
N PRO A 97 -20.00 12.94 3.55
CA PRO A 97 -19.55 14.06 2.73
C PRO A 97 -18.04 14.21 2.87
N GLU A 98 -17.34 14.51 1.77
CA GLU A 98 -15.89 14.75 1.78
C GLU A 98 -15.01 13.55 2.19
N GLN A 99 -15.47 12.29 2.03
CA GLN A 99 -14.63 11.11 2.33
C GLN A 99 -13.25 11.17 1.64
N SER A 100 -13.21 11.65 0.40
CA SER A 100 -11.98 11.84 -0.37
C SER A 100 -11.04 12.88 0.22
N MET A 101 -11.45 13.67 1.22
CA MET A 101 -10.58 14.57 1.99
C MET A 101 -9.93 13.89 3.20
N HIS A 102 -10.50 12.79 3.68
CA HIS A 102 -10.03 12.09 4.89
C HIS A 102 -9.21 10.82 4.60
N THR A 103 -9.38 10.20 3.43
CA THR A 103 -8.70 8.95 3.06
C THR A 103 -8.54 8.81 1.55
N SER A 104 -7.63 7.95 1.06
CA SER A 104 -7.38 7.76 -0.38
C SER A 104 -8.20 6.63 -1.02
N GLY A 105 -9.22 6.11 -0.34
CA GLY A 105 -10.10 5.06 -0.86
C GLY A 105 -11.41 4.95 -0.08
N ALA A 106 -12.41 4.28 -0.67
CA ALA A 106 -13.75 4.18 -0.08
C ALA A 106 -13.84 3.25 1.13
N LEU A 107 -12.88 2.35 1.30
CA LEU A 107 -12.84 1.47 2.46
C LEU A 107 -11.94 2.06 3.56
N ASP A 108 -12.45 2.04 4.80
CA ASP A 108 -11.70 2.52 5.96
C ASP A 108 -10.70 1.47 6.45
N SER A 109 -9.51 1.95 6.83
CA SER A 109 -8.51 1.12 7.49
C SER A 109 -8.88 0.89 8.95
N VAL A 110 -8.33 -0.18 9.54
CA VAL A 110 -8.55 -0.52 10.96
C VAL A 110 -8.24 0.63 11.93
N TRP A 111 -7.40 1.59 11.54
CA TRP A 111 -6.97 2.71 12.37
C TRP A 111 -8.12 3.62 12.81
N VAL A 112 -9.19 3.71 12.03
CA VAL A 112 -10.36 4.52 12.41
C VAL A 112 -11.11 3.94 13.60
N HIS A 113 -10.87 2.66 13.93
CA HIS A 113 -11.52 1.96 15.04
C HIS A 113 -11.25 2.66 16.38
N GLN A 114 -9.99 3.04 16.64
CA GLN A 114 -9.59 3.69 17.87
C GLN A 114 -9.18 5.16 17.68
N GLN A 115 -8.92 5.57 16.44
CA GLN A 115 -8.56 6.96 16.10
C GLN A 115 -9.39 7.42 14.90
N PRO A 116 -10.68 7.78 15.09
CA PRO A 116 -11.55 8.23 14.00
C PRO A 116 -11.06 9.56 13.40
N TYR A 117 -11.37 9.83 12.13
CA TYR A 117 -10.94 11.06 11.44
C TYR A 117 -11.34 12.37 12.15
N SER A 118 -12.44 12.35 12.90
CA SER A 118 -12.90 13.49 13.71
C SER A 118 -11.96 13.82 14.88
N ALA A 119 -11.13 12.87 15.33
CA ALA A 119 -10.14 13.06 16.38
C ALA A 119 -8.82 13.66 15.85
N TYR A 120 -8.68 13.88 14.54
CA TYR A 120 -7.46 14.43 13.96
C TYR A 120 -7.45 15.96 14.15
N PRO A 121 -6.28 16.57 14.43
CA PRO A 121 -6.17 18.02 14.55
C PRO A 121 -6.58 18.69 13.24
N LYS A 122 -7.44 19.72 13.35
CA LYS A 122 -7.89 20.52 12.22
C LYS A 122 -7.01 21.74 12.02
N PHE A 123 -6.72 22.03 10.76
CA PHE A 123 -5.96 23.19 10.31
C PHE A 123 -6.77 23.96 9.27
N SER A 124 -6.52 25.25 9.14
CA SER A 124 -7.21 26.10 8.17
C SER A 124 -6.52 26.03 6.80
N PRO A 125 -7.24 26.26 5.69
CA PRO A 125 -6.60 26.49 4.39
C PRO A 125 -5.77 27.77 4.41
N LEU A 126 -4.77 27.83 3.53
CA LEU A 126 -4.03 29.05 3.29
C LEU A 126 -4.93 30.07 2.57
N THR A 127 -4.97 31.31 3.07
CA THR A 127 -5.85 32.37 2.54
C THR A 127 -5.07 33.63 2.12
N GLN A 128 -3.75 33.57 2.10
CA GLN A 128 -2.87 34.67 1.73
C GLN A 128 -1.47 34.13 1.37
N ASP A 129 -0.68 34.95 0.68
CA ASP A 129 0.73 34.66 0.45
C ASP A 129 1.49 34.52 1.78
N LEU A 130 2.53 33.69 1.78
CA LEU A 130 3.29 33.34 2.98
C LEU A 130 4.79 33.33 2.71
N GLU A 131 5.58 33.84 3.66
CA GLU A 131 7.03 33.59 3.72
C GLU A 131 7.35 32.72 4.94
N THR A 132 8.24 31.74 4.77
CA THR A 132 8.70 30.83 5.82
C THR A 132 10.14 30.38 5.57
N ASP A 133 10.83 29.81 6.55
CA ASP A 133 12.17 29.28 6.30
C ASP A 133 12.08 27.96 5.53
N ILE A 134 11.22 27.04 6.01
CA ILE A 134 11.07 25.70 5.45
C ILE A 134 9.60 25.43 5.16
N CYS A 135 9.29 25.08 3.91
CA CYS A 135 7.96 24.59 3.53
C CYS A 135 8.00 23.09 3.21
N ILE A 136 7.26 22.30 3.97
CA ILE A 136 7.07 20.86 3.74
C ILE A 136 5.74 20.69 3.00
N VAL A 137 5.75 19.95 1.90
CA VAL A 137 4.55 19.63 1.11
C VAL A 137 4.20 18.17 1.37
N GLY A 138 3.07 17.94 2.05
CA GLY A 138 2.58 16.62 2.47
C GLY A 138 2.61 16.44 4.00
N ALA A 139 1.47 16.06 4.57
CA ALA A 139 1.29 15.80 6.00
C ALA A 139 1.11 14.29 6.30
N GLY A 140 1.89 13.44 5.62
CA GLY A 140 2.10 12.04 5.98
C GLY A 140 3.25 11.86 6.98
N ILE A 141 3.62 10.61 7.27
CA ILE A 141 4.69 10.30 8.24
C ILE A 141 6.02 11.01 7.92
N SER A 142 6.41 11.07 6.64
CA SER A 142 7.65 11.70 6.20
C SER A 142 7.66 13.20 6.49
N GLY A 143 6.58 13.90 6.14
CA GLY A 143 6.45 15.34 6.37
C GLY A 143 6.37 15.70 7.85
N ILE A 144 5.59 14.93 8.63
CA ILE A 144 5.41 15.17 10.07
C ILE A 144 6.69 14.87 10.85
N SER A 145 7.36 13.76 10.56
CA SER A 145 8.64 13.40 11.23
C SER A 145 9.73 14.42 10.90
N THR A 146 9.76 14.91 9.66
CA THR A 146 10.70 15.97 9.26
C THR A 146 10.39 17.30 9.94
N ALA A 147 9.11 17.69 10.04
CA ALA A 147 8.72 18.87 10.79
C ALA A 147 9.12 18.76 12.27
N TYR A 148 8.88 17.61 12.89
CA TYR A 148 9.26 17.36 14.29
C TYR A 148 10.75 17.58 14.54
N GLU A 149 11.62 16.97 13.73
CA GLU A 149 13.08 17.13 13.87
C GLU A 149 13.52 18.58 13.64
N LEU A 150 13.00 19.26 12.61
CA LEU A 150 13.38 20.64 12.28
C LEU A 150 12.87 21.67 13.31
N VAL A 151 11.63 21.50 13.80
CA VAL A 151 11.05 22.36 14.83
C VAL A 151 11.82 22.24 16.13
N ARG A 152 12.22 21.03 16.55
CA ARG A 152 13.09 20.82 17.72
C ARG A 152 14.46 21.45 17.58
N ARG A 153 14.95 21.64 16.35
CA ARG A 153 16.21 22.35 16.04
C ARG A 153 16.01 23.86 15.89
N GLY A 154 14.83 24.38 16.21
CA GLY A 154 14.54 25.81 16.24
C GLY A 154 14.27 26.45 14.88
N LYS A 155 14.00 25.65 13.84
CA LYS A 155 13.67 26.18 12.49
C LYS A 155 12.20 26.60 12.41
N ASN A 156 11.88 27.61 11.60
CA ASN A 156 10.48 27.93 11.29
C ASN A 156 9.97 27.02 10.17
N VAL A 157 8.97 26.21 10.48
CA VAL A 157 8.47 25.17 9.57
C VAL A 157 6.98 25.39 9.28
N THR A 158 6.65 25.37 7.99
CA THR A 158 5.26 25.32 7.52
C THR A 158 5.02 23.99 6.81
N ILE A 159 3.97 23.26 7.17
CA ILE A 159 3.43 22.16 6.37
C ILE A 159 2.25 22.67 5.53
N ILE A 160 2.18 22.27 4.26
CA ILE A 160 0.94 22.34 3.47
C ILE A 160 0.50 20.94 3.05
N GLU A 161 -0.79 20.68 3.11
CA GLU A 161 -1.42 19.40 2.73
C GLU A 161 -2.59 19.68 1.79
N ALA A 162 -2.67 18.94 0.68
CA ALA A 162 -3.70 19.12 -0.33
C ALA A 162 -5.09 18.73 0.18
N ARG A 163 -5.16 17.84 1.17
CA ARG A 163 -6.40 17.36 1.79
C ARG A 163 -6.39 17.57 3.31
N ASP A 164 -7.02 16.71 4.10
CA ASP A 164 -6.80 16.70 5.55
C ASP A 164 -5.48 15.97 5.88
N VAL A 165 -4.90 16.24 7.05
CA VAL A 165 -3.69 15.53 7.53
C VAL A 165 -3.91 14.02 7.58
N LEU A 166 -2.85 13.25 7.29
CA LEU A 166 -2.86 11.78 7.31
C LEU A 166 -3.87 11.12 6.34
N SER A 167 -4.44 11.86 5.39
CA SER A 167 -5.44 11.33 4.45
C SER A 167 -4.87 10.46 3.33
N GLY A 168 -3.55 10.41 3.18
CA GLY A 168 -2.83 9.58 2.21
C GLY A 168 -2.48 8.18 2.74
N GLU A 169 -1.41 7.60 2.20
CA GLU A 169 -1.04 6.20 2.45
C GLU A 169 -0.58 5.91 3.88
N THR A 170 -0.12 6.92 4.62
CA THR A 170 0.13 6.78 6.06
C THR A 170 -1.11 6.37 6.84
N GLY A 171 -2.31 6.83 6.43
CA GLY A 171 -3.58 6.41 7.02
C GLY A 171 -4.06 5.02 6.56
N ARG A 172 -3.33 4.36 5.64
CA ARG A 172 -3.72 3.11 4.97
C ARG A 172 -2.67 1.99 5.10
N THR A 173 -1.55 2.27 5.75
CA THR A 173 -0.53 1.27 6.10
C THR A 173 -1.09 0.14 6.96
N SER A 174 -0.40 -1.00 7.01
CA SER A 174 -0.61 -2.08 7.96
C SER A 174 0.08 -1.87 9.31
N GLY A 175 1.00 -0.90 9.41
CA GLY A 175 1.61 -0.48 10.68
C GLY A 175 2.81 -1.30 11.14
N HIS A 176 3.50 -2.01 10.25
CA HIS A 176 4.75 -2.71 10.56
C HIS A 176 5.89 -1.68 10.75
N LEU A 177 6.66 -1.80 11.83
CA LEU A 177 7.78 -0.90 12.13
C LEU A 177 9.04 -1.73 12.36
N THR A 178 9.67 -2.12 11.27
CA THR A 178 10.70 -3.16 11.23
C THR A 178 12.00 -2.63 10.62
N ASN A 179 13.11 -3.25 10.98
CA ASN A 179 14.37 -3.17 10.22
C ASN A 179 14.70 -4.50 9.52
N ASP A 180 13.76 -5.42 9.47
CA ASP A 180 13.73 -6.56 8.55
C ASP A 180 12.98 -6.10 7.30
N LEU A 181 13.71 -5.86 6.22
CA LEU A 181 13.22 -5.09 5.05
C LEU A 181 12.67 -6.03 3.98
N ASP A 182 11.63 -5.57 3.27
CA ASP A 182 10.83 -6.42 2.35
C ASP A 182 11.68 -7.12 1.27
N ASP A 183 12.70 -6.46 0.74
CA ASP A 183 13.55 -7.01 -0.33
C ASP A 183 14.67 -7.95 0.17
N GLY A 184 14.91 -8.00 1.48
CA GLY A 184 16.00 -8.76 2.08
C GLY A 184 17.38 -8.13 1.89
N TYR A 185 18.24 -8.31 2.88
CA TYR A 185 19.57 -7.70 2.91
C TYR A 185 20.54 -8.29 1.90
N LEU A 186 20.37 -9.56 1.51
CA LEU A 186 21.17 -10.15 0.43
C LEU A 186 20.92 -9.46 -0.92
N GLU A 187 19.68 -9.11 -1.25
CA GLU A 187 19.38 -8.38 -2.50
C GLU A 187 19.82 -6.92 -2.44
N ILE A 188 19.60 -6.25 -1.29
CA ILE A 188 20.10 -4.90 -1.04
C ILE A 188 21.63 -4.85 -1.22
N ALA A 189 22.37 -5.82 -0.69
CA ALA A 189 23.82 -5.90 -0.83
C ALA A 189 24.28 -6.08 -2.29
N LYS A 190 23.54 -6.79 -3.14
CA LYS A 190 23.89 -6.90 -4.58
C LYS A 190 23.83 -5.54 -5.28
N LYS A 191 22.87 -4.68 -4.89
CA LYS A 191 22.68 -3.34 -5.47
C LYS A 191 23.65 -2.33 -4.87
N HIS A 192 23.75 -2.28 -3.55
CA HIS A 192 24.41 -1.21 -2.79
C HIS A 192 25.72 -1.61 -2.09
N GLY A 193 26.10 -2.89 -2.16
CA GLY A 193 27.25 -3.44 -1.44
C GLY A 193 26.98 -3.64 0.05
N ASP A 194 27.93 -4.29 0.73
CA ASP A 194 27.82 -4.60 2.17
C ASP A 194 27.69 -3.33 3.03
N ASP A 195 28.39 -2.25 2.66
CA ASP A 195 28.28 -0.95 3.34
C ASP A 195 26.87 -0.35 3.20
N GLY A 196 26.24 -0.51 2.03
CA GLY A 196 24.87 -0.06 1.79
C GLY A 196 23.85 -0.89 2.58
N ALA A 197 23.99 -2.21 2.58
CA ALA A 197 23.16 -3.11 3.38
C ALA A 197 23.29 -2.81 4.89
N LYS A 198 24.51 -2.57 5.37
CA LYS A 198 24.75 -2.16 6.76
C LYS A 198 24.12 -0.81 7.07
N ALA A 199 24.26 0.18 6.19
CA ALA A 199 23.64 1.49 6.38
C ALA A 199 22.11 1.37 6.44
N ALA A 200 21.48 0.52 5.64
CA ALA A 200 20.05 0.22 5.70
C ALA A 200 19.65 -0.40 7.06
N ALA A 201 20.42 -1.39 7.53
CA ALA A 201 20.14 -2.05 8.81
C ALA A 201 20.19 -1.09 9.99
N GLU A 202 21.25 -0.27 10.06
CA GLU A 202 21.45 0.70 11.13
C GLU A 202 20.42 1.83 11.10
N SER A 203 20.11 2.35 9.91
CA SER A 203 19.20 3.48 9.74
C SER A 203 17.76 3.08 10.06
N HIS A 204 17.27 1.92 9.57
CA HIS A 204 15.91 1.46 9.85
C HIS A 204 15.75 1.06 11.33
N ALA A 205 16.79 0.48 11.94
CA ALA A 205 16.81 0.27 13.39
C ALA A 205 16.68 1.60 14.15
N TRP A 206 17.45 2.63 13.75
CA TRP A 206 17.33 3.97 14.33
C TRP A 206 15.93 4.54 14.17
N ALA A 207 15.30 4.39 13.01
CA ALA A 207 13.96 4.90 12.71
C ALA A 207 12.90 4.31 13.64
N ARG A 208 12.88 2.97 13.72
CA ARG A 208 12.01 2.19 14.60
C ARG A 208 12.18 2.57 16.08
N ASP A 209 13.43 2.76 16.50
CA ASP A 209 13.77 3.15 17.87
C ASP A 209 13.34 4.61 18.14
N ARG A 210 13.53 5.50 17.16
CA ARG A 210 13.18 6.92 17.27
C ARG A 210 11.68 7.13 17.48
N ILE A 211 10.82 6.40 16.78
CA ILE A 211 9.37 6.43 17.00
C ILE A 211 9.03 6.13 18.47
N GLY A 212 9.64 5.08 19.04
CA GLY A 212 9.44 4.71 20.45
C GLY A 212 9.92 5.79 21.42
N VAL A 213 11.07 6.41 21.14
CA VAL A 213 11.58 7.54 21.93
C VAL A 213 10.62 8.72 21.89
N ILE A 214 10.15 9.12 20.71
CA ILE A 214 9.23 10.25 20.54
C ILE A 214 7.89 9.97 21.23
N ALA A 215 7.33 8.77 21.04
CA ALA A 215 6.09 8.36 21.69
C ALA A 215 6.20 8.48 23.22
N LYS A 216 7.32 8.03 23.79
CA LYS A 216 7.59 8.16 25.23
C LYS A 216 7.77 9.62 25.68
N GLU A 217 8.58 10.40 24.96
CA GLU A 217 8.85 11.81 25.29
C GLU A 217 7.59 12.68 25.24
N LEU A 218 6.71 12.42 24.28
CA LEU A 218 5.47 13.17 24.08
C LEU A 218 4.25 12.54 24.78
N HIS A 219 4.45 11.45 25.54
CA HIS A 219 3.39 10.71 26.23
C HIS A 219 2.25 10.26 25.30
N ILE A 220 2.60 9.75 24.12
CA ILE A 220 1.64 9.27 23.12
C ILE A 220 1.43 7.77 23.32
N ASP A 221 0.22 7.38 23.73
CA ASP A 221 -0.20 5.98 23.74
C ASP A 221 -0.59 5.53 22.33
N CYS A 222 0.39 5.03 21.59
CA CYS A 222 0.24 4.55 20.23
C CYS A 222 0.52 3.06 20.09
N GLU A 223 0.27 2.23 21.10
CA GLU A 223 0.48 0.77 21.03
C GLU A 223 1.92 0.35 20.66
N TYR A 224 2.90 1.26 20.84
CA TYR A 224 4.30 0.98 20.52
C TYR A 224 4.83 -0.12 21.43
N ARG A 225 5.31 -1.21 20.81
CA ARG A 225 5.92 -2.33 21.53
C ARG A 225 6.90 -3.08 20.64
N ARG A 226 7.83 -3.77 21.30
CA ARG A 226 8.82 -4.64 20.64
C ARG A 226 8.34 -6.07 20.57
N LEU A 227 8.55 -6.70 19.43
CA LEU A 227 8.10 -8.04 19.12
C LEU A 227 9.17 -8.77 18.27
N PRO A 228 9.20 -10.10 18.28
CA PRO A 228 9.89 -10.85 17.24
C PRO A 228 9.14 -10.73 15.90
N ALA A 229 9.89 -10.81 14.81
CA ALA A 229 9.39 -11.06 13.47
C ALA A 229 9.80 -12.45 13.00
N TYR A 230 8.90 -13.09 12.25
CA TYR A 230 9.05 -14.44 11.73
C TYR A 230 8.86 -14.45 10.22
N ASP A 231 9.90 -14.82 9.47
CA ASP A 231 9.74 -15.14 8.05
C ASP A 231 9.62 -16.65 7.91
N VAL A 232 8.49 -17.09 7.36
CA VAL A 232 8.17 -18.51 7.20
C VAL A 232 8.14 -18.91 5.73
N SER A 233 8.35 -20.20 5.49
CA SER A 233 8.21 -20.75 4.15
C SER A 233 6.77 -20.65 3.65
N GLN A 234 6.59 -20.36 2.36
CA GLN A 234 5.28 -20.48 1.71
C GLN A 234 4.92 -21.94 1.39
N TYR A 235 5.89 -22.86 1.42
CA TYR A 235 5.69 -24.24 1.01
C TYR A 235 5.43 -25.16 2.21
N PRO A 236 4.50 -26.12 2.09
CA PRO A 236 4.31 -27.12 3.13
C PRO A 236 5.56 -27.98 3.39
N VAL A 237 5.73 -28.37 4.66
CA VAL A 237 6.79 -29.31 5.08
C VAL A 237 6.70 -30.60 4.26
N GLY A 238 7.85 -31.05 3.76
CA GLY A 238 7.98 -32.26 2.95
C GLY A 238 8.02 -32.01 1.44
N GLU A 239 7.76 -30.78 0.99
CA GLU A 239 8.02 -30.39 -0.39
C GLU A 239 9.48 -30.01 -0.61
N LYS A 240 10.04 -30.36 -1.78
CA LYS A 240 11.42 -29.99 -2.13
C LYS A 240 11.67 -28.47 -2.07
N LYS A 241 10.65 -27.69 -2.45
CA LYS A 241 10.73 -26.22 -2.45
C LYS A 241 10.80 -25.63 -1.04
N HIS A 242 10.17 -26.28 -0.06
CA HIS A 242 10.29 -25.91 1.34
C HIS A 242 11.77 -26.01 1.81
N ASP A 243 12.45 -27.12 1.51
CA ASP A 243 13.87 -27.30 1.84
C ASP A 243 14.81 -26.33 1.09
N GLU A 244 14.38 -25.78 -0.04
CA GLU A 244 15.12 -24.77 -0.80
C GLU A 244 14.95 -23.39 -0.14
N GLU A 245 13.71 -22.98 0.13
CA GLU A 245 13.38 -21.69 0.76
C GLU A 245 13.91 -21.59 2.20
N LEU A 246 13.92 -22.69 2.97
CA LEU A 246 14.56 -22.71 4.30
C LEU A 246 16.07 -22.44 4.26
N LYS A 247 16.76 -22.80 3.16
CA LYS A 247 18.18 -22.45 3.01
C LYS A 247 18.36 -20.98 2.72
N GLU A 248 17.49 -20.41 1.89
CA GLU A 248 17.49 -18.98 1.57
C GLU A 248 17.23 -18.15 2.84
N LEU A 249 16.21 -18.52 3.63
CA LEU A 249 15.93 -17.90 4.93
C LEU A 249 17.09 -18.04 5.93
N LYS A 250 17.80 -19.17 5.91
CA LYS A 250 18.98 -19.36 6.74
C LYS A 250 20.13 -18.45 6.32
N ASP A 251 20.41 -18.38 5.01
CA ASP A 251 21.47 -17.53 4.45
C ASP A 251 21.19 -16.05 4.73
N GLU A 252 19.92 -15.64 4.60
CA GLU A 252 19.45 -14.29 4.95
C GLU A 252 19.64 -14.02 6.45
N ALA A 253 19.20 -14.92 7.34
CA ALA A 253 19.38 -14.78 8.79
C ALA A 253 20.86 -14.60 9.19
N GLU A 254 21.74 -15.43 8.62
CA GLU A 254 23.19 -15.34 8.85
C GLU A 254 23.78 -14.02 8.31
N TYR A 255 23.24 -13.48 7.22
CA TYR A 255 23.67 -12.22 6.65
C TYR A 255 23.20 -11.03 7.50
N GLN A 256 21.93 -10.99 7.88
CA GLN A 256 21.37 -9.99 8.78
C GLN A 256 22.11 -9.94 10.13
N HIS A 257 22.49 -11.10 10.67
CA HIS A 257 23.28 -11.18 11.89
C HIS A 257 24.64 -10.48 11.76
N LYS A 258 25.31 -10.61 10.61
CA LYS A 258 26.59 -9.93 10.34
C LYS A 258 26.43 -8.42 10.23
N LEU A 259 25.25 -7.94 9.84
CA LEU A 259 24.91 -6.51 9.78
C LEU A 259 24.54 -5.93 11.16
N GLY A 260 24.43 -6.76 12.19
CA GLY A 260 24.12 -6.36 13.56
C GLY A 260 22.64 -6.42 13.92
N ILE A 261 21.81 -7.08 13.10
CA ILE A 261 20.43 -7.40 13.44
C ILE A 261 20.41 -8.66 14.32
N GLU A 262 19.58 -8.67 15.36
CA GLU A 262 19.45 -9.82 16.24
C GLU A 262 18.59 -10.90 15.57
N THR A 263 19.24 -11.73 14.74
CA THR A 263 18.56 -12.75 13.95
C THR A 263 19.11 -14.14 14.20
N ARG A 264 18.24 -15.14 14.00
CA ARG A 264 18.58 -16.56 14.01
C ARG A 264 17.69 -17.33 13.04
N PHE A 265 18.17 -18.47 12.59
CA PHE A 265 17.34 -19.44 11.89
C PHE A 265 16.83 -20.50 12.86
N ASP A 266 15.53 -20.77 12.85
CA ASP A 266 14.90 -21.83 13.64
C ASP A 266 14.16 -22.81 12.72
N PRO A 267 14.69 -24.03 12.48
CA PRO A 267 14.04 -25.01 11.61
C PRO A 267 12.75 -25.60 12.19
N ASN A 268 12.44 -25.34 13.47
CA ASN A 268 11.23 -25.83 14.13
C ASN A 268 10.35 -24.68 14.63
N LEU A 269 10.49 -23.48 14.04
CA LEU A 269 9.72 -22.31 14.41
C LEU A 269 8.22 -22.62 14.43
N THR A 270 7.55 -22.29 15.52
CA THR A 270 6.10 -22.41 15.68
C THR A 270 5.52 -21.08 16.13
N VAL A 271 4.38 -20.68 15.55
CA VAL A 271 3.64 -19.49 15.99
C VAL A 271 2.47 -19.93 16.87
N LYS A 272 2.42 -19.46 18.12
CA LYS A 272 1.27 -19.77 18.98
C LYS A 272 -0.03 -19.26 18.33
N GLY A 273 -1.05 -20.11 18.28
CA GLY A 273 -2.34 -19.80 17.67
C GLY A 273 -2.48 -20.21 16.21
N TRP A 274 -1.38 -20.55 15.52
CA TRP A 274 -1.44 -21.21 14.22
C TRP A 274 -1.78 -22.69 14.42
N THR A 275 -3.08 -23.01 14.47
CA THR A 275 -3.58 -24.38 14.67
C THR A 275 -4.15 -25.02 13.40
N GLY A 276 -4.01 -24.33 12.28
CA GLY A 276 -4.34 -24.81 10.94
C GLY A 276 -3.61 -26.08 10.53
N LYS A 277 -4.10 -26.74 9.48
CA LYS A 277 -3.50 -27.99 8.96
C LYS A 277 -2.29 -27.76 8.07
N ILE A 278 -2.17 -26.55 7.50
CA ILE A 278 -1.04 -26.19 6.64
C ILE A 278 0.16 -25.97 7.56
N ASP A 279 1.14 -26.86 7.41
CA ASP A 279 2.37 -26.84 8.17
C ASP A 279 3.51 -26.33 7.29
N GLN A 280 4.04 -25.16 7.65
CA GLN A 280 5.14 -24.45 6.98
C GLN A 280 6.32 -24.20 7.93
N ARG A 281 6.39 -24.95 9.04
CA ARG A 281 7.28 -24.67 10.17
C ARG A 281 8.75 -24.68 9.78
N GLY A 282 9.51 -23.80 10.42
CA GLY A 282 10.87 -23.45 10.05
C GLY A 282 10.94 -22.04 9.47
N GLY A 283 11.89 -21.23 9.93
CA GLY A 283 11.97 -19.85 9.47
C GLY A 283 13.12 -19.03 10.03
N LEU A 284 13.22 -17.81 9.54
CA LEU A 284 14.06 -16.77 10.10
C LEU A 284 13.31 -16.13 11.27
N VAL A 285 14.01 -15.88 12.37
CA VAL A 285 13.51 -15.08 13.48
C VAL A 285 14.39 -13.84 13.62
N ALA A 286 13.78 -12.66 13.47
CA ALA A 286 14.39 -11.38 13.74
C ALA A 286 13.80 -10.81 15.04
N ASP A 287 14.59 -10.75 16.10
CA ASP A 287 14.15 -10.18 17.37
C ASP A 287 14.15 -8.64 17.32
N ASN A 288 13.49 -8.02 18.31
CA ASN A 288 13.51 -6.57 18.53
C ASN A 288 12.92 -5.71 17.40
N GLN A 289 12.05 -6.28 16.56
CA GLN A 289 11.17 -5.51 15.69
C GLN A 289 10.10 -4.76 16.49
N ALA A 290 9.31 -3.91 15.83
CA ALA A 290 8.27 -3.15 16.51
C ALA A 290 6.98 -3.05 15.71
N THR A 291 5.94 -2.69 16.45
CA THR A 291 4.63 -2.35 15.92
C THR A 291 4.07 -1.18 16.71
N PHE A 292 3.15 -0.44 16.11
CA PHE A 292 2.49 0.72 16.73
C PHE A 292 1.22 1.09 15.96
N HIS A 293 0.37 1.94 16.53
CA HIS A 293 -0.77 2.54 15.87
C HIS A 293 -0.32 3.85 15.19
N PRO A 294 -0.15 3.86 13.84
CA PRO A 294 0.52 4.94 13.14
C PRO A 294 -0.23 6.28 13.23
N THR A 295 -1.56 6.26 13.11
CA THR A 295 -2.33 7.51 13.16
C THR A 295 -2.43 8.09 14.57
N LYS A 296 -2.56 7.28 15.64
CA LYS A 296 -2.43 7.77 17.03
C LYS A 296 -1.09 8.44 17.27
N TYR A 297 0.00 7.81 16.84
CA TYR A 297 1.35 8.38 16.94
C TYR A 297 1.43 9.76 16.27
N LEU A 298 1.02 9.85 15.00
CA LEU A 298 1.15 11.08 14.23
C LEU A 298 0.16 12.17 14.65
N VAL A 299 -1.04 11.82 15.10
CA VAL A 299 -1.96 12.77 15.74
C VAL A 299 -1.33 13.34 17.02
N GLY A 300 -0.69 12.51 17.84
CA GLY A 300 0.05 12.96 19.02
C GLY A 300 1.18 13.91 18.66
N VAL A 301 1.98 13.59 17.65
CA VAL A 301 3.07 14.46 17.16
C VAL A 301 2.53 15.78 16.59
N LEU A 302 1.45 15.74 15.81
CA LEU A 302 0.80 16.94 15.24
C LEU A 302 0.22 17.85 16.32
N ASN A 303 -0.39 17.28 17.37
CA ASN A 303 -0.88 18.06 18.52
C ASN A 303 0.29 18.77 19.21
N TRP A 304 1.40 18.07 19.45
CA TRP A 304 2.60 18.70 20.01
C TRP A 304 3.17 19.80 19.09
N LEU A 305 3.26 19.54 17.77
CA LEU A 305 3.75 20.50 16.78
C LEU A 305 2.90 21.77 16.74
N LYS A 306 1.57 21.63 16.81
CA LYS A 306 0.62 22.74 16.81
C LYS A 306 0.84 23.73 17.96
N ASP A 307 1.36 23.24 19.09
CA ASP A 307 1.66 24.07 20.26
C ASP A 307 3.04 24.77 20.17
N GLN A 308 3.84 24.49 19.13
CA GLN A 308 5.16 25.12 18.95
C GLN A 308 5.06 26.48 18.25
N PRO A 309 5.75 27.52 18.73
CA PRO A 309 5.64 28.88 18.18
C PRO A 309 6.24 29.02 16.77
N ASN A 310 7.14 28.11 16.39
CA ASN A 310 7.85 28.07 15.11
C ASN A 310 7.25 27.04 14.12
N PHE A 311 6.01 26.61 14.34
CA PHE A 311 5.31 25.68 13.45
C PHE A 311 3.99 26.24 12.94
N LYS A 312 3.70 25.99 11.66
CA LYS A 312 2.40 26.26 11.02
C LYS A 312 2.01 25.06 10.15
N CYS A 313 0.72 24.82 10.02
CA CYS A 313 0.19 23.83 9.08
C CYS A 313 -1.08 24.37 8.43
N TYR A 314 -1.21 24.13 7.12
CA TYR A 314 -2.38 24.46 6.32
C TYR A 314 -2.85 23.21 5.56
N THR A 315 -4.08 22.78 5.82
CA THR A 315 -4.73 21.67 5.09
C THR A 315 -5.62 22.21 3.99
N ARG A 316 -6.03 21.37 3.04
CA ARG A 316 -6.79 21.81 1.86
C ARG A 316 -6.09 22.95 1.13
N THR A 317 -4.78 22.80 0.96
CA THR A 317 -3.88 23.76 0.30
C THR A 317 -2.98 22.96 -0.63
N ARG A 318 -3.41 22.80 -1.87
CA ARG A 318 -2.73 21.94 -2.84
C ARG A 318 -1.58 22.69 -3.50
N ALA A 319 -0.38 22.14 -3.44
CA ALA A 319 0.75 22.63 -4.24
C ALA A 319 0.60 22.23 -5.72
N MET A 320 0.72 23.21 -6.61
CA MET A 320 0.61 23.05 -8.07
C MET A 320 1.96 23.14 -8.79
N SER A 321 2.89 23.88 -8.20
CA SER A 321 4.28 23.94 -8.68
C SER A 321 5.22 24.36 -7.55
N ILE A 322 6.45 23.89 -7.62
CA ILE A 322 7.55 24.19 -6.69
C ILE A 322 8.76 24.49 -7.56
N SER A 323 9.43 25.62 -7.37
CA SER A 323 10.59 25.95 -8.20
C SER A 323 11.60 26.81 -7.47
N GLU A 324 12.88 26.58 -7.74
CA GLU A 324 13.94 27.49 -7.30
C GLU A 324 13.96 28.72 -8.20
N LYS A 325 13.89 29.88 -7.57
CA LYS A 325 13.91 31.20 -8.19
C LYS A 325 15.07 32.01 -7.62
N GLY A 326 15.58 32.93 -8.43
CA GLY A 326 16.75 33.73 -8.11
C GLY A 326 17.96 33.32 -8.94
N VAL A 327 19.01 34.13 -8.86
CA VAL A 327 20.25 33.94 -9.61
C VAL A 327 21.38 33.87 -8.59
N GLU A 328 22.23 32.85 -8.74
CA GLU A 328 23.47 32.72 -8.00
C GLU A 328 24.60 32.61 -9.01
N VAL A 329 25.54 33.56 -8.98
CA VAL A 329 26.70 33.62 -9.88
C VAL A 329 27.95 33.74 -9.03
N LEU A 330 28.86 32.75 -9.13
CA LEU A 330 30.12 32.74 -8.38
C LEU A 330 29.93 32.89 -6.85
N GLY A 331 28.86 32.31 -6.29
CA GLY A 331 28.53 32.39 -4.86
C GLY A 331 27.92 33.73 -4.43
N LEU A 332 27.60 34.63 -5.37
CA LEU A 332 26.90 35.89 -5.14
C LEU A 332 25.46 35.78 -5.66
N GLY A 333 24.49 36.06 -4.80
CA GLY A 333 23.08 35.96 -5.11
C GLY A 333 22.31 35.21 -4.03
N HIS A 334 21.01 35.05 -4.23
CA HIS A 334 20.14 34.37 -3.28
C HIS A 334 19.03 33.63 -4.01
N LYS A 335 19.06 32.29 -3.98
CA LYS A 335 17.94 31.48 -4.46
C LYS A 335 16.92 31.28 -3.34
N ARG A 336 15.63 31.33 -3.67
CA ARG A 336 14.51 30.89 -2.82
C ARG A 336 13.66 29.90 -3.57
N VAL A 337 12.91 29.10 -2.83
CA VAL A 337 11.86 28.28 -3.42
C VAL A 337 10.57 29.09 -3.45
N GLU A 338 9.89 29.08 -4.60
CA GLU A 338 8.52 29.56 -4.74
C GLU A 338 7.59 28.38 -4.99
N ILE A 339 6.52 28.29 -4.20
CA ILE A 339 5.47 27.28 -4.29
C ILE A 339 4.17 28.00 -4.67
N GLN A 340 3.53 27.54 -5.74
CA GLN A 340 2.22 28.03 -6.18
C GLN A 340 1.13 27.06 -5.74
N THR A 341 0.07 27.57 -5.14
CA THR A 341 -1.10 26.79 -4.69
C THR A 341 -2.23 26.77 -5.72
N GLU A 342 -3.17 25.83 -5.60
CA GLU A 342 -4.34 25.70 -6.48
C GLU A 342 -5.25 26.94 -6.40
N GLU A 343 -5.33 27.55 -5.23
CA GLU A 343 -6.12 28.73 -4.88
C GLU A 343 -5.45 30.05 -5.30
N GLY A 344 -4.23 29.98 -5.84
CA GLY A 344 -3.51 31.13 -6.39
C GLY A 344 -2.59 31.87 -5.41
N TYR A 345 -2.42 31.39 -4.18
CA TYR A 345 -1.46 31.94 -3.21
C TYR A 345 -0.04 31.44 -3.47
N THR A 346 0.93 32.30 -3.18
CA THR A 346 2.36 32.01 -3.27
C THR A 346 2.99 31.81 -1.90
N ILE A 347 3.73 30.73 -1.72
CA ILE A 347 4.60 30.51 -0.57
C ILE A 347 6.06 30.67 -1.00
N LYS A 348 6.79 31.55 -0.33
CA LYS A 348 8.25 31.69 -0.50
C LYS A 348 8.96 31.03 0.67
N ALA A 349 9.93 30.18 0.37
CA ALA A 349 10.71 29.46 1.37
C ALA A 349 12.21 29.48 1.07
N GLU A 350 13.05 29.34 2.10
CA GLU A 350 14.48 29.11 1.92
C GLU A 350 14.79 27.69 1.45
N VAL A 351 13.97 26.74 1.89
CA VAL A 351 14.01 25.32 1.54
C VAL A 351 12.58 24.79 1.37
N ALA A 352 12.39 23.88 0.40
CA ALA A 352 11.18 23.08 0.30
C ALA A 352 11.46 21.59 0.39
N ILE A 353 10.53 20.84 0.97
CA ILE A 353 10.63 19.38 1.15
C ILE A 353 9.35 18.76 0.59
N GLU A 354 9.46 18.00 -0.49
CA GLU A 354 8.36 17.25 -1.09
C GLU A 354 8.24 15.87 -0.41
N ALA A 355 7.25 15.74 0.47
CA ALA A 355 6.90 14.52 1.20
C ALA A 355 5.54 13.97 0.73
N THR A 356 5.36 13.91 -0.59
CA THR A 356 4.09 13.64 -1.28
C THR A 356 3.95 12.21 -1.81
N CYS A 357 4.75 11.27 -1.32
CA CYS A 357 5.01 9.92 -1.87
C CYS A 357 5.66 9.92 -3.26
N VAL A 358 5.25 10.82 -4.16
CA VAL A 358 5.85 11.05 -5.48
C VAL A 358 6.04 12.55 -5.68
N PRO A 359 7.25 13.04 -6.04
CA PRO A 359 7.49 14.46 -6.29
C PRO A 359 6.59 15.03 -7.39
N LEU A 360 6.19 16.30 -7.26
CA LEU A 360 5.27 16.97 -8.19
C LEU A 360 5.96 17.36 -9.51
N GLN A 361 7.30 17.40 -9.52
CA GLN A 361 8.12 17.77 -10.67
C GLN A 361 9.32 16.83 -10.84
N LYS A 362 9.84 16.80 -12.08
CA LYS A 362 10.99 16.00 -12.56
C LYS A 362 10.71 14.49 -12.69
N LEU A 363 10.49 14.10 -13.94
CA LEU A 363 10.14 12.76 -14.38
C LEU A 363 11.22 11.68 -14.15
N SER A 364 12.48 12.05 -13.87
CA SER A 364 13.57 11.07 -13.79
C SER A 364 13.44 10.12 -12.60
N VAL A 365 13.09 10.62 -11.42
CA VAL A 365 12.89 9.73 -10.25
C VAL A 365 11.61 8.92 -10.41
N ILE A 366 10.57 9.49 -11.05
CA ILE A 366 9.31 8.77 -11.31
C ILE A 366 9.53 7.55 -12.22
N THR A 367 10.42 7.64 -13.21
CA THR A 367 10.76 6.50 -14.08
C THR A 367 11.54 5.39 -13.37
N GLU A 368 12.01 5.65 -12.15
CA GLU A 368 12.72 4.68 -11.31
C GLU A 368 11.79 4.02 -10.27
N LEU A 369 10.49 4.30 -10.32
CA LEU A 369 9.48 3.79 -9.40
C LEU A 369 8.44 2.92 -10.10
N GLU A 370 8.10 1.79 -9.48
CA GLU A 370 6.91 1.03 -9.79
C GLU A 370 5.79 1.34 -8.79
N PHE A 371 4.53 1.21 -9.23
CA PHE A 371 3.36 1.58 -8.42
C PHE A 371 2.49 0.36 -8.19
N TYR A 372 2.36 -0.04 -6.93
CA TYR A 372 1.63 -1.24 -6.51
C TYR A 372 0.45 -0.91 -5.59
N ARG A 373 -0.62 -1.70 -5.68
CA ARG A 373 -1.69 -1.75 -4.68
C ARG A 373 -1.45 -2.95 -3.78
N SER A 374 -1.49 -2.75 -2.47
CA SER A 374 -1.41 -3.80 -1.46
C SER A 374 -2.69 -3.82 -0.64
N TYR A 375 -3.13 -4.99 -0.20
CA TYR A 375 -4.43 -5.20 0.44
C TYR A 375 -4.25 -5.60 1.89
N CYS A 376 -5.25 -5.30 2.71
CA CYS A 376 -5.29 -5.63 4.13
C CYS A 376 -6.72 -6.00 4.55
N ILE A 377 -6.82 -6.94 5.47
CA ILE A 377 -8.01 -7.21 6.26
C ILE A 377 -7.67 -7.08 7.74
N ALA A 378 -8.64 -6.66 8.56
CA ALA A 378 -8.57 -6.82 10.01
C ALA A 378 -9.64 -7.82 10.44
N ILE A 379 -9.19 -9.00 10.86
CA ILE A 379 -10.04 -10.10 11.29
C ILE A 379 -9.91 -10.29 12.80
N ARG A 380 -11.03 -10.55 13.48
CA ARG A 380 -11.04 -10.72 14.94
C ARG A 380 -10.50 -12.07 15.34
N VAL A 381 -9.60 -12.09 16.32
CA VAL A 381 -9.12 -13.30 17.00
C VAL A 381 -9.29 -13.15 18.51
N PRO A 382 -9.63 -14.20 19.27
CA PRO A 382 -9.75 -14.08 20.72
C PRO A 382 -8.43 -13.61 21.35
N LYS A 383 -8.51 -12.65 22.26
CA LYS A 383 -7.34 -12.04 22.89
C LYS A 383 -6.44 -13.10 23.55
N GLY A 384 -5.15 -13.04 23.25
CA GLY A 384 -4.14 -14.01 23.73
C GLY A 384 -4.20 -15.40 23.08
N SER A 385 -5.07 -15.63 22.08
CA SER A 385 -5.10 -16.89 21.32
C SER A 385 -3.97 -17.01 20.30
N VAL A 386 -3.52 -15.88 19.74
CA VAL A 386 -2.39 -15.78 18.81
C VAL A 386 -1.22 -15.12 19.52
N GLU A 387 -0.01 -15.52 19.15
CA GLU A 387 1.22 -14.84 19.56
C GLU A 387 1.24 -13.39 19.05
N ASP A 388 1.73 -12.47 19.86
CA ASP A 388 2.00 -11.11 19.38
C ASP A 388 3.39 -11.10 18.73
N CYS A 389 3.40 -11.24 17.42
CA CYS A 389 4.59 -11.24 16.58
C CYS A 389 4.29 -10.54 15.25
N LEU A 390 5.34 -10.19 14.51
CA LEU A 390 5.22 -9.93 13.08
C LEU A 390 5.45 -11.26 12.35
N LEU A 391 4.69 -11.54 11.31
CA LEU A 391 4.83 -12.76 10.51
C LEU A 391 4.80 -12.38 9.04
N TYR A 392 5.72 -12.93 8.26
CA TYR A 392 5.80 -12.73 6.81
C TYR A 392 5.97 -14.08 6.12
N ASP A 393 5.50 -14.22 4.89
CA ASP A 393 5.87 -15.31 3.99
C ASP A 393 6.52 -14.77 2.71
N ASN A 394 7.24 -15.64 2.00
CA ASN A 394 7.94 -15.30 0.74
C ASN A 394 7.13 -15.71 -0.50
N ALA A 395 5.79 -15.77 -0.40
CA ALA A 395 4.97 -16.14 -1.54
C ALA A 395 4.97 -15.07 -2.65
N GLU A 396 4.64 -15.46 -3.88
CA GLU A 396 4.47 -14.49 -4.97
C GLU A 396 3.37 -13.48 -4.65
N GLU A 397 2.24 -13.98 -4.14
CA GLU A 397 1.25 -13.18 -3.43
C GLU A 397 1.55 -13.29 -1.94
N TYR A 398 2.61 -12.62 -1.48
CA TYR A 398 3.09 -12.68 -0.10
C TYR A 398 2.04 -12.21 0.91
N LYS A 399 2.17 -12.68 2.16
CA LYS A 399 1.32 -12.28 3.30
C LYS A 399 2.16 -11.79 4.45
N TYR A 400 1.69 -10.75 5.11
CA TYR A 400 2.21 -10.27 6.38
C TYR A 400 1.12 -10.15 7.44
N VAL A 401 1.46 -10.35 8.70
CA VAL A 401 0.53 -10.36 9.83
C VAL A 401 1.07 -9.60 11.03
N ARG A 402 0.19 -8.85 11.69
CA ARG A 402 0.41 -8.32 13.05
C ARG A 402 -0.89 -8.21 13.84
N LEU A 403 -0.78 -8.01 15.14
CA LEU A 403 -1.92 -7.69 16.01
C LEU A 403 -2.04 -6.20 16.30
N THR A 404 -3.28 -5.74 16.50
CA THR A 404 -3.62 -4.40 17.03
C THR A 404 -4.86 -4.49 17.92
N ALA A 405 -5.05 -3.50 18.79
CA ALA A 405 -6.17 -3.51 19.71
C ALA A 405 -7.54 -3.47 18.97
N CYS A 406 -8.43 -4.39 19.35
CA CYS A 406 -9.84 -4.40 18.98
C CYS A 406 -10.68 -3.97 20.20
N ASP A 407 -10.99 -4.91 21.10
CA ASP A 407 -11.78 -4.66 22.31
C ASP A 407 -11.31 -5.52 23.50
N ASP A 408 -12.16 -5.66 24.53
CA ASP A 408 -11.84 -6.43 25.75
C ASP A 408 -11.69 -7.93 25.50
N LYS A 409 -12.33 -8.47 24.46
CA LYS A 409 -12.41 -9.90 24.17
C LYS A 409 -11.50 -10.34 23.04
N ASP A 410 -11.37 -9.50 22.02
CA ASP A 410 -10.66 -9.83 20.80
C ASP A 410 -9.49 -8.87 20.55
N ASP A 411 -8.51 -9.34 19.78
CA ASP A 411 -7.54 -8.51 19.07
C ASP A 411 -7.89 -8.50 17.57
N TYR A 412 -7.52 -7.43 16.87
CA TYR A 412 -7.52 -7.45 15.41
C TYR A 412 -6.20 -8.05 14.92
N MET A 413 -6.31 -9.14 14.17
CA MET A 413 -5.22 -9.64 13.35
C MET A 413 -5.30 -8.95 11.99
N VAL A 414 -4.34 -8.05 11.74
CA VAL A 414 -4.18 -7.40 10.45
C VAL A 414 -3.37 -8.33 9.57
N VAL A 415 -3.96 -8.74 8.45
CA VAL A 415 -3.32 -9.58 7.44
C VAL A 415 -3.31 -8.82 6.13
N GLY A 416 -2.15 -8.68 5.50
CA GLY A 416 -2.05 -7.96 4.23
C GLY A 416 -1.05 -8.55 3.25
N GLY A 417 -0.99 -7.97 2.05
CA GLY A 417 -0.20 -8.43 0.91
C GLY A 417 -1.05 -8.51 -0.37
N CYS A 418 -0.79 -9.52 -1.19
CA CYS A 418 -1.48 -9.75 -2.48
C CYS A 418 -1.36 -8.56 -3.46
N ASP A 419 -0.12 -8.09 -3.63
CA ASP A 419 0.17 -6.88 -4.36
C ASP A 419 0.01 -7.02 -5.87
N HIS A 420 -0.39 -5.94 -6.54
CA HIS A 420 -0.41 -5.88 -8.00
C HIS A 420 -0.15 -4.47 -8.52
N LYS A 421 0.25 -4.35 -9.79
CA LYS A 421 0.47 -3.03 -10.41
C LYS A 421 -0.83 -2.23 -10.46
N VAL A 422 -0.75 -0.94 -10.12
CA VAL A 422 -1.90 -0.04 -10.08
C VAL A 422 -2.64 -0.06 -11.41
N GLY A 423 -3.94 -0.35 -11.37
CA GLY A 423 -4.83 -0.29 -12.53
C GLY A 423 -4.63 -1.35 -13.61
N GLN A 424 -3.90 -2.44 -13.33
CA GLN A 424 -3.58 -3.48 -14.32
C GLN A 424 -4.24 -4.85 -14.06
N GLU A 425 -4.85 -5.04 -12.89
CA GLU A 425 -5.43 -6.32 -12.45
C GLU A 425 -6.74 -6.13 -11.66
N ASP A 426 -7.48 -7.22 -11.44
CA ASP A 426 -8.70 -7.20 -10.62
C ASP A 426 -8.36 -7.03 -9.12
N THR A 427 -9.21 -6.26 -8.44
CA THR A 427 -9.01 -5.74 -7.09
C THR A 427 -9.78 -6.54 -6.04
N LEU A 428 -10.91 -7.15 -6.41
CA LEU A 428 -11.78 -7.84 -5.45
C LEU A 428 -11.24 -9.21 -4.96
N PRO A 429 -10.63 -10.06 -5.81
CA PRO A 429 -10.15 -11.37 -5.37
C PRO A 429 -9.09 -11.33 -4.25
N ARG A 430 -8.39 -10.20 -4.11
CA ARG A 430 -7.30 -10.03 -3.14
C ARG A 430 -7.76 -10.16 -1.68
N PHE A 431 -8.93 -9.62 -1.35
CA PHE A 431 -9.47 -9.75 0.01
C PHE A 431 -9.93 -11.17 0.32
N GLU A 432 -10.41 -11.91 -0.68
CA GLU A 432 -10.81 -13.31 -0.53
C GLU A 432 -9.59 -14.20 -0.29
N GLU A 433 -8.50 -13.97 -1.05
CA GLU A 433 -7.22 -14.65 -0.84
C GLU A 433 -6.68 -14.44 0.58
N LEU A 434 -6.65 -13.20 1.08
CA LEU A 434 -6.22 -12.91 2.46
C LEU A 434 -7.10 -13.62 3.49
N GLU A 435 -8.43 -13.66 3.28
CA GLU A 435 -9.36 -14.33 4.18
C GLU A 435 -9.15 -15.86 4.19
N ILE A 436 -9.01 -16.48 3.01
CA ILE A 436 -8.76 -17.92 2.87
C ILE A 436 -7.46 -18.28 3.57
N TRP A 437 -6.35 -17.60 3.21
CA TRP A 437 -5.03 -17.84 3.79
C TRP A 437 -5.06 -17.77 5.32
N THR A 438 -5.80 -16.79 5.85
CA THR A 438 -5.94 -16.58 7.29
C THR A 438 -6.70 -17.69 7.98
N ARG A 439 -7.87 -18.07 7.47
CA ARG A 439 -8.74 -19.08 8.09
C ARG A 439 -8.15 -20.49 8.04
N GLU A 440 -7.35 -20.79 7.02
CA GLU A 440 -6.62 -22.05 6.92
C GLU A 440 -5.56 -22.23 8.01
N ARG A 441 -5.01 -21.13 8.53
CA ARG A 441 -3.92 -21.10 9.53
C ARG A 441 -4.41 -20.80 10.94
N PHE A 442 -5.39 -19.90 11.06
CA PHE A 442 -5.97 -19.42 12.31
C PHE A 442 -7.49 -19.69 12.33
N PRO A 443 -7.93 -20.95 12.48
CA PRO A 443 -9.36 -21.32 12.41
C PRO A 443 -10.22 -20.71 13.52
N GLN A 444 -9.61 -20.15 14.56
CA GLN A 444 -10.28 -19.37 15.61
C GLN A 444 -10.64 -17.94 15.18
N ALA A 445 -10.17 -17.47 14.02
CA ALA A 445 -10.50 -16.16 13.50
C ALA A 445 -12.00 -16.08 13.13
N THR A 446 -12.67 -14.99 13.52
CA THR A 446 -14.12 -14.87 13.43
C THR A 446 -14.55 -13.93 12.29
N THR A 447 -14.95 -12.70 12.59
CA THR A 447 -15.45 -11.73 11.60
C THR A 447 -14.34 -10.83 11.09
N ILE A 448 -14.44 -10.46 9.81
CA ILE A 448 -13.63 -9.38 9.24
C ILE A 448 -14.41 -8.08 9.42
N ASP A 449 -13.85 -7.17 10.19
CA ASP A 449 -14.52 -5.89 10.51
C ASP A 449 -14.01 -4.77 9.59
N TYR A 450 -12.80 -4.89 9.06
CA TYR A 450 -12.21 -3.93 8.12
C TYR A 450 -11.52 -4.64 6.95
N LYS A 451 -11.62 -4.03 5.77
CA LYS A 451 -10.90 -4.39 4.53
C LYS A 451 -10.43 -3.10 3.91
N TRP A 452 -9.18 -2.96 3.48
CA TRP A 452 -8.71 -1.76 2.80
C TRP A 452 -7.47 -2.08 1.97
N SER A 453 -7.09 -1.18 1.07
CA SER A 453 -5.85 -1.30 0.31
C SER A 453 -5.02 -0.02 0.33
N GLY A 454 -3.70 -0.13 0.35
CA GLY A 454 -2.73 0.97 0.26
C GLY A 454 -1.99 0.99 -1.09
N GLN A 455 -1.23 2.06 -1.34
CA GLN A 455 -0.33 2.17 -2.49
C GLN A 455 1.13 2.15 -2.03
N ILE A 456 1.92 1.33 -2.70
CA ILE A 456 3.36 1.19 -2.52
C ILE A 456 4.07 1.80 -3.73
N PHE A 457 5.24 2.40 -3.46
CA PHE A 457 6.07 3.10 -4.44
C PHE A 457 7.45 2.45 -4.43
N GLU A 458 7.69 1.53 -5.36
CA GLU A 458 8.80 0.59 -5.33
C GLU A 458 9.98 1.11 -6.18
N PRO A 459 11.11 1.51 -5.59
CA PRO A 459 12.31 1.85 -6.32
C PRO A 459 12.96 0.60 -6.93
N VAL A 460 13.50 0.73 -8.14
CA VAL A 460 14.17 -0.40 -8.84
C VAL A 460 15.44 -0.93 -8.17
N ASP A 461 15.87 -0.32 -7.06
CA ASP A 461 17.03 -0.70 -6.27
C ASP A 461 16.73 -0.81 -4.76
N TYR A 462 15.46 -1.00 -4.38
CA TYR A 462 15.01 -1.38 -3.02
C TYR A 462 15.10 -0.32 -1.92
N MET A 463 15.74 0.84 -2.20
CA MET A 463 15.96 1.87 -1.17
C MET A 463 15.23 3.17 -1.46
N GLY A 464 14.74 3.83 -0.42
CA GLY A 464 14.11 5.15 -0.54
C GLY A 464 15.02 6.21 -1.16
N PHE A 465 14.42 7.19 -1.82
CA PHE A 465 15.06 8.41 -2.29
C PHE A 465 14.77 9.54 -1.30
N ILE A 466 15.76 9.89 -0.49
CA ILE A 466 15.66 10.87 0.59
C ILE A 466 16.85 11.83 0.50
N GLY A 467 16.57 13.10 0.22
CA GLY A 467 17.60 14.14 0.12
C GLY A 467 17.31 15.19 -0.95
N LYS A 468 18.32 15.95 -1.37
CA LYS A 468 18.17 16.98 -2.41
C LYS A 468 17.71 16.38 -3.74
N ASN A 469 16.65 16.97 -4.31
CA ASN A 469 16.17 16.65 -5.64
C ASN A 469 17.27 16.88 -6.68
N GLN A 470 17.34 16.03 -7.71
CA GLN A 470 18.38 16.08 -8.73
C GLN A 470 18.39 17.45 -9.43
N GLY A 471 19.54 18.15 -9.41
CA GLY A 471 19.68 19.48 -10.01
C GLY A 471 18.96 20.61 -9.24
N CYS A 472 18.61 20.38 -7.97
CA CYS A 472 18.13 21.40 -7.04
C CYS A 472 19.12 21.52 -5.87
N ASP A 473 19.21 22.72 -5.29
CA ASP A 473 20.04 23.04 -4.12
C ASP A 473 19.20 23.20 -2.83
N LYS A 474 17.93 23.55 -2.97
CA LYS A 474 16.99 23.97 -1.92
C LYS A 474 15.68 23.17 -1.92
N ILE A 475 15.49 22.24 -2.86
CA ILE A 475 14.33 21.33 -2.90
C ILE A 475 14.79 19.91 -2.54
N TYR A 476 14.16 19.34 -1.52
CA TYR A 476 14.36 17.97 -1.06
C TYR A 476 13.15 17.10 -1.43
N ILE A 477 13.36 15.80 -1.57
CA ILE A 477 12.31 14.81 -1.82
C ILE A 477 12.39 13.65 -0.81
N VAL A 478 11.24 13.04 -0.56
CA VAL A 478 11.09 11.75 0.13
C VAL A 478 10.12 10.89 -0.69
N THR A 479 10.62 9.80 -1.28
CA THR A 479 9.86 8.94 -2.19
C THR A 479 10.52 7.56 -2.32
N GLY A 480 9.88 6.61 -3.02
CA GLY A 480 10.41 5.26 -3.21
C GLY A 480 10.43 4.45 -1.91
N ASP A 481 9.38 4.61 -1.11
CA ASP A 481 9.34 4.12 0.26
C ASP A 481 9.20 2.58 0.39
N SER A 482 8.91 1.86 -0.71
CA SER A 482 8.57 0.42 -0.72
C SER A 482 7.47 0.09 0.31
N GLY A 483 7.44 -1.11 0.90
CA GLY A 483 6.61 -1.38 2.08
C GLY A 483 7.20 -0.86 3.40
N ASP A 484 8.41 -0.28 3.36
CA ASP A 484 9.15 0.28 4.50
C ASP A 484 8.83 1.76 4.81
N GLY A 485 7.72 2.30 4.30
CA GLY A 485 7.44 3.74 4.38
C GLY A 485 7.34 4.34 5.78
N LEU A 486 7.09 3.54 6.82
CA LEU A 486 7.07 4.04 8.19
C LEU A 486 8.47 4.32 8.73
N THR A 487 9.44 3.46 8.42
CA THR A 487 10.85 3.67 8.80
C THR A 487 11.51 4.69 7.87
N HIS A 488 11.31 4.61 6.55
CA HIS A 488 11.77 5.63 5.59
C HIS A 488 11.25 7.03 5.94
N GLY A 489 9.99 7.18 6.31
CA GLY A 489 9.42 8.48 6.68
C GLY A 489 10.01 9.05 7.98
N ALA A 490 10.28 8.22 8.99
CA ALA A 490 10.98 8.66 10.20
C ALA A 490 12.45 9.02 9.90
N LEU A 491 13.11 8.23 9.05
CA LEU A 491 14.47 8.46 8.56
C LEU A 491 14.62 9.79 7.82
N ALA A 492 13.63 10.14 7.00
CA ALA A 492 13.64 11.39 6.25
C ALA A 492 13.84 12.60 7.16
N GLY A 493 13.19 12.60 8.32
CA GLY A 493 13.35 13.69 9.28
C GLY A 493 14.76 13.85 9.80
N ARG A 494 15.49 12.74 9.98
CA ARG A 494 16.91 12.78 10.40
C ARG A 494 17.82 13.23 9.28
N LEU A 495 17.71 12.59 8.12
CA LEU A 495 18.61 12.81 6.99
C LEU A 495 18.51 14.25 6.47
N ILE A 496 17.29 14.73 6.27
CA ILE A 496 17.06 16.08 5.73
C ILE A 496 17.45 17.15 6.76
N ALA A 497 17.12 16.95 8.05
CA ALA A 497 17.48 17.92 9.06
C ALA A 497 19.01 18.01 9.25
N ASP A 498 19.73 16.87 9.23
CA ASP A 498 21.20 16.87 9.26
C ASP A 498 21.78 17.60 8.05
N GLU A 499 21.26 17.36 6.84
CA GLU A 499 21.73 18.04 5.63
C GLU A 499 21.47 19.54 5.66
N ILE A 500 20.31 19.98 6.17
CA ILE A 500 19.97 21.41 6.35
C ILE A 500 20.89 22.11 7.35
N ASP A 501 21.33 21.40 8.40
CA ASP A 501 22.28 21.93 9.38
C ASP A 501 23.75 21.77 8.97
N GLY A 502 24.03 21.14 7.82
CA GLY A 502 25.40 20.86 7.37
C GLY A 502 26.12 19.80 8.21
N VAL A 503 25.36 18.94 8.90
CA VAL A 503 25.88 17.82 9.70
C VAL A 503 26.08 16.62 8.78
N ALA A 504 27.29 16.06 8.76
CA ALA A 504 27.57 14.84 8.02
C ALA A 504 26.78 13.66 8.60
N ASN A 505 26.10 12.90 7.74
CA ASN A 505 25.33 11.73 8.13
C ASN A 505 25.86 10.48 7.40
N PRO A 506 26.18 9.39 8.12
CA PRO A 506 26.79 8.20 7.52
C PRO A 506 25.86 7.46 6.54
N TRP A 507 24.54 7.64 6.66
CA TRP A 507 23.56 6.93 5.84
C TRP A 507 23.12 7.73 4.60
N ALA A 508 23.41 9.04 4.54
CA ALA A 508 22.90 9.92 3.49
C ALA A 508 23.24 9.47 2.06
N ASN A 509 24.40 8.83 1.86
CA ASN A 509 24.81 8.35 0.55
C ASN A 509 23.90 7.24 0.00
N LEU A 510 23.37 6.36 0.86
CA LEU A 510 22.48 5.26 0.47
C LEU A 510 21.16 5.80 -0.11
N TYR A 511 20.60 6.82 0.54
CA TYR A 511 19.28 7.37 0.18
C TYR A 511 19.34 8.51 -0.82
N SER A 512 20.52 9.02 -1.14
CA SER A 512 20.68 10.18 -2.02
C SER A 512 19.96 10.00 -3.36
N PRO A 513 19.06 10.92 -3.75
CA PRO A 513 18.46 10.94 -5.09
C PRO A 513 19.47 11.06 -6.23
N LYS A 514 20.74 11.32 -5.93
CA LYS A 514 21.83 11.42 -6.90
C LYS A 514 22.63 10.12 -7.04
N ARG A 515 22.24 9.02 -6.38
CA ARG A 515 22.96 7.73 -6.48
C ARG A 515 22.80 7.14 -7.89
N VAL A 516 23.90 6.93 -8.62
CA VAL A 516 23.84 6.44 -10.02
C VAL A 516 24.27 4.97 -10.14
N SER A 517 25.15 4.50 -9.25
CA SER A 517 25.78 3.18 -9.39
C SER A 517 24.79 2.01 -9.26
N SER A 518 23.81 2.12 -8.36
CA SER A 518 22.75 1.12 -8.15
C SER A 518 21.75 1.14 -9.31
N ILE A 519 21.34 2.33 -9.77
CA ILE A 519 20.45 2.51 -10.92
C ILE A 519 21.03 1.88 -12.18
N LEU A 520 22.34 2.06 -12.44
CA LEU A 520 23.01 1.42 -13.57
C LEU A 520 22.92 -0.12 -13.53
N LYS A 521 22.95 -0.72 -12.34
CA LYS A 521 22.76 -2.17 -12.15
C LYS A 521 21.30 -2.61 -12.33
N SER A 522 20.35 -1.66 -12.37
CA SER A 522 18.92 -1.89 -12.58
C SER A 522 18.43 -1.49 -13.98
N LEU A 523 19.33 -1.15 -14.92
CA LEU A 523 18.96 -0.81 -16.29
C LEU A 523 18.06 -1.86 -17.00
N PRO A 524 18.29 -3.17 -16.87
CA PRO A 524 17.41 -4.16 -17.51
C PRO A 524 15.96 -4.11 -17.00
N SER A 525 15.75 -3.93 -15.68
CA SER A 525 14.40 -3.83 -15.11
C SER A 525 13.72 -2.53 -15.52
N LEU A 526 14.45 -1.40 -15.53
CA LEU A 526 13.96 -0.10 -16.01
C LEU A 526 13.44 -0.16 -17.45
N ILE A 527 14.16 -0.82 -18.38
CA ILE A 527 13.70 -0.97 -19.77
C ILE A 527 12.40 -1.77 -19.84
N SER A 528 12.30 -2.86 -19.07
CA SER A 528 11.09 -3.67 -19.04
C SER A 528 9.90 -2.92 -18.45
N HIS A 529 10.16 -2.11 -17.42
CA HIS A 529 9.19 -1.24 -16.77
C HIS A 529 8.65 -0.19 -17.75
N ASP A 530 9.53 0.54 -18.44
CA ASP A 530 9.15 1.53 -19.44
C ASP A 530 8.30 0.93 -20.58
N LEU A 531 8.62 -0.29 -21.03
CA LEU A 531 7.82 -0.99 -22.03
C LEU A 531 6.42 -1.33 -21.49
N GLN A 532 6.33 -1.81 -20.26
CA GLN A 532 5.05 -2.12 -19.62
C GLN A 532 4.21 -0.86 -19.42
N ILE A 533 4.79 0.24 -18.93
CA ILE A 533 4.12 1.54 -18.80
C ILE A 533 3.59 2.01 -20.15
N ASN A 534 4.44 2.01 -21.19
CA ASN A 534 4.05 2.48 -22.50
C ASN A 534 2.95 1.62 -23.14
N ALA A 535 2.94 0.31 -22.85
CA ALA A 535 1.87 -0.57 -23.27
C ALA A 535 0.51 -0.15 -22.70
N GLN A 536 0.45 0.52 -21.53
CA GLN A 536 -0.81 0.96 -20.93
C GLN A 536 -1.50 2.09 -21.70
N TYR A 537 -0.79 2.81 -22.60
CA TYR A 537 -1.45 3.75 -23.52
C TYR A 537 -2.38 3.05 -24.52
N LYS A 538 -2.32 1.73 -24.67
CA LYS A 538 -3.32 0.97 -25.44
C LYS A 538 -4.75 1.15 -24.90
N ARG A 539 -4.92 1.57 -23.63
CA ARG A 539 -6.24 1.86 -23.03
C ARG A 539 -7.02 2.94 -23.78
N PHE A 540 -6.36 3.76 -24.60
CA PHE A 540 -7.06 4.62 -25.57
C PHE A 540 -7.92 3.85 -26.58
N LEU A 541 -7.77 2.53 -26.68
CA LEU A 541 -8.55 1.63 -27.52
C LEU A 541 -9.46 0.69 -26.72
N GLU A 542 -9.38 0.71 -25.38
CA GLU A 542 -10.15 -0.15 -24.48
C GLU A 542 -11.33 0.64 -23.89
N THR A 543 -12.41 -0.06 -23.56
CA THR A 543 -13.59 0.48 -22.87
C THR A 543 -14.02 -0.54 -21.82
N ASP A 544 -14.26 -0.09 -20.60
CA ASP A 544 -14.72 -0.97 -19.51
C ASP A 544 -16.24 -1.22 -19.63
N ILE A 545 -16.97 -0.22 -20.15
CA ILE A 545 -18.42 -0.26 -20.40
C ILE A 545 -18.74 0.19 -21.82
N VAL A 546 -19.87 -0.27 -22.38
CA VAL A 546 -20.36 0.15 -23.70
C VAL A 546 -21.55 1.08 -23.56
N ASP A 547 -22.43 0.81 -22.61
CA ASP A 547 -23.53 1.69 -22.21
C ASP A 547 -23.40 2.05 -20.71
N ILE A 548 -23.77 3.28 -20.36
CA ILE A 548 -23.85 3.72 -18.95
C ILE A 548 -24.94 2.93 -18.22
N GLU A 549 -25.97 2.46 -18.93
CA GLU A 549 -27.01 1.63 -18.34
C GLU A 549 -26.50 0.25 -17.88
N ASP A 550 -25.40 -0.24 -18.45
CA ASP A 550 -24.77 -1.51 -18.03
C ASP A 550 -24.12 -1.41 -16.64
N LEU A 551 -23.82 -0.20 -16.16
CA LEU A 551 -23.24 -0.02 -14.82
C LEU A 551 -24.25 -0.37 -13.73
N GLY A 552 -23.84 -1.25 -12.82
CA GLY A 552 -24.53 -1.46 -11.55
C GLY A 552 -24.48 -0.19 -10.68
N ARG A 553 -25.39 -0.12 -9.70
CA ARG A 553 -25.35 0.92 -8.65
C ARG A 553 -24.10 0.74 -7.79
N GLY A 554 -23.45 1.85 -7.45
CA GLY A 554 -22.18 1.85 -6.72
C GLY A 554 -20.96 1.46 -7.57
N CYS A 555 -21.10 1.33 -8.89
CA CYS A 555 -20.03 0.93 -9.80
C CYS A 555 -19.60 2.08 -10.70
N GLY A 556 -18.35 2.01 -11.17
CA GLY A 556 -17.82 2.89 -12.19
C GLY A 556 -17.18 2.12 -13.34
N GLY A 557 -16.78 2.86 -14.36
CA GLY A 557 -16.13 2.31 -15.54
C GLY A 557 -15.72 3.42 -16.51
N VAL A 558 -14.79 3.12 -17.39
CA VAL A 558 -14.42 4.01 -18.49
C VAL A 558 -15.21 3.68 -19.74
N LEU A 559 -15.91 4.70 -20.26
CA LEU A 559 -16.55 4.69 -21.56
C LEU A 559 -15.61 5.36 -22.57
N ASN A 560 -15.20 4.62 -23.60
CA ASN A 560 -14.29 5.10 -24.63
C ASN A 560 -14.93 5.01 -26.03
N PRO A 561 -15.81 5.96 -26.38
CA PRO A 561 -16.48 5.95 -27.67
C PRO A 561 -15.52 6.43 -28.77
N LYS A 562 -15.62 5.85 -29.96
CA LYS A 562 -14.75 6.22 -31.11
C LYS A 562 -14.87 7.68 -31.55
N THR A 563 -15.91 8.38 -31.12
CA THR A 563 -16.30 9.72 -31.59
C THR A 563 -16.03 10.83 -30.57
N SER A 564 -15.63 10.51 -29.34
CA SER A 564 -15.33 11.52 -28.32
C SER A 564 -14.19 11.10 -27.40
N LYS A 565 -13.80 11.97 -26.46
CA LYS A 565 -12.71 11.67 -25.53
C LYS A 565 -13.16 10.60 -24.52
N PRO A 566 -12.23 9.75 -24.04
CA PRO A 566 -12.51 8.80 -22.96
C PRO A 566 -13.13 9.46 -21.74
N MET A 567 -14.13 8.82 -21.16
CA MET A 567 -14.95 9.34 -20.07
C MET A 567 -14.98 8.36 -18.90
N ALA A 568 -14.68 8.85 -17.70
CA ALA A 568 -14.83 8.11 -16.47
C ALA A 568 -16.25 8.33 -15.95
N VAL A 569 -16.98 7.23 -15.72
CA VAL A 569 -18.39 7.26 -15.35
C VAL A 569 -18.56 6.52 -14.03
N TYR A 570 -19.27 7.13 -13.08
CA TYR A 570 -19.67 6.48 -11.83
C TYR A 570 -21.18 6.59 -11.66
N LYS A 571 -21.81 5.48 -11.25
CA LYS A 571 -23.23 5.41 -10.91
C LYS A 571 -23.36 5.18 -9.41
N ASP A 572 -23.93 6.14 -8.69
CA ASP A 572 -24.06 6.08 -7.23
C ASP A 572 -25.09 5.02 -6.79
N GLU A 573 -25.24 4.86 -5.48
CA GLU A 573 -26.16 3.91 -4.85
C GLU A 573 -27.64 4.23 -5.13
N ASN A 574 -27.97 5.48 -5.48
CA ASN A 574 -29.31 5.93 -5.86
C ASN A 574 -29.58 5.79 -7.37
N GLY A 575 -28.54 5.54 -8.17
CA GLY A 575 -28.60 5.47 -9.64
C GLY A 575 -28.27 6.79 -10.35
N ASN A 576 -27.85 7.83 -9.63
CA ASN A 576 -27.37 9.06 -10.26
C ASN A 576 -26.01 8.82 -10.91
N VAL A 577 -25.74 9.52 -12.02
CA VAL A 577 -24.52 9.32 -12.80
C VAL A 577 -23.68 10.58 -12.81
N THR A 578 -22.41 10.44 -12.46
CA THR A 578 -21.38 11.49 -12.57
C THR A 578 -20.36 11.13 -13.63
N LYS A 579 -19.87 12.15 -14.34
CA LYS A 579 -18.96 11.96 -15.48
C LYS A 579 -17.78 12.90 -15.39
N PHE A 580 -16.60 12.34 -15.64
CA PHE A 580 -15.33 13.06 -15.68
C PHE A 580 -14.55 12.66 -16.93
N SER A 581 -13.52 13.44 -17.29
CA SER A 581 -12.54 12.98 -18.24
C SER A 581 -11.82 11.75 -17.68
N ALA A 582 -11.70 10.67 -18.46
CA ALA A 582 -10.86 9.54 -18.09
C ALA A 582 -9.36 9.79 -18.38
N ILE A 583 -8.99 10.98 -18.85
CA ILE A 583 -7.60 11.32 -19.17
C ILE A 583 -6.93 11.86 -17.91
N CYS A 584 -5.97 11.11 -17.39
CA CYS A 584 -5.16 11.52 -16.24
C CYS A 584 -4.44 12.85 -16.55
N PRO A 585 -4.55 13.87 -15.67
CA PRO A 585 -3.94 15.18 -15.89
C PRO A 585 -2.41 15.16 -15.84
N HIS A 586 -1.79 14.12 -15.29
CA HIS A 586 -0.33 13.94 -15.24
C HIS A 586 0.29 13.75 -16.63
N LEU A 587 0.22 12.54 -17.20
CA LEU A 587 0.82 12.21 -18.51
C LEU A 587 -0.20 11.61 -19.49
N LYS A 588 -1.48 11.98 -19.34
CA LYS A 588 -2.55 11.67 -20.30
C LYS A 588 -2.84 10.18 -20.51
N GLY A 589 -2.46 9.32 -19.57
CA GLY A 589 -2.95 7.94 -19.52
C GLY A 589 -4.47 7.88 -19.30
N VAL A 590 -5.12 6.86 -19.86
CA VAL A 590 -6.55 6.60 -19.62
C VAL A 590 -6.68 5.79 -18.32
N VAL A 591 -7.47 6.29 -17.37
CA VAL A 591 -7.70 5.63 -16.07
C VAL A 591 -8.51 4.32 -16.23
N CYS A 592 -8.62 3.56 -15.15
CA CYS A 592 -9.46 2.37 -15.04
C CYS A 592 -10.19 2.38 -13.70
N TRP A 593 -11.32 1.66 -13.63
CA TRP A 593 -12.08 1.56 -12.38
C TRP A 593 -11.46 0.56 -11.41
N ASN A 594 -11.26 1.00 -10.17
CA ASN A 594 -10.92 0.18 -9.03
C ASN A 594 -12.18 -0.08 -8.20
N ALA A 595 -12.68 -1.32 -8.26
CA ALA A 595 -13.93 -1.70 -7.61
C ALA A 595 -13.83 -1.76 -6.09
N ALA A 596 -12.68 -2.21 -5.55
CA ALA A 596 -12.44 -2.30 -4.13
C ALA A 596 -12.54 -0.92 -3.43
N GLU A 597 -11.82 0.07 -3.95
CA GLU A 597 -11.72 1.40 -3.33
C GLU A 597 -12.66 2.45 -3.93
N LYS A 598 -13.50 2.06 -4.89
CA LYS A 598 -14.36 2.95 -5.67
C LYS A 598 -13.59 4.18 -6.19
N SER A 599 -12.49 3.93 -6.89
CA SER A 599 -11.59 4.96 -7.42
C SER A 599 -11.31 4.76 -8.91
N PHE A 600 -10.82 5.81 -9.56
CA PHE A 600 -10.22 5.72 -10.89
C PHE A 600 -8.71 5.77 -10.77
N ASP A 601 -8.06 4.70 -11.23
CA ASP A 601 -6.62 4.50 -11.08
C ASP A 601 -5.94 4.66 -12.45
N CYS A 602 -4.82 5.38 -12.51
CA CYS A 602 -4.05 5.56 -13.74
C CYS A 602 -2.96 4.48 -13.82
N PRO A 603 -3.03 3.54 -14.78
CA PRO A 603 -2.09 2.41 -14.85
C PRO A 603 -0.70 2.79 -15.35
N VAL A 604 -0.48 4.06 -15.72
CA VAL A 604 0.77 4.55 -16.29
C VAL A 604 1.76 4.94 -15.19
N HIS A 605 1.34 5.80 -14.24
CA HIS A 605 2.23 6.30 -13.17
C HIS A 605 1.56 6.30 -11.79
N GLY A 606 0.53 5.47 -11.59
CA GLY A 606 -0.06 5.24 -10.27
C GLY A 606 -0.88 6.39 -9.68
N SER A 607 -1.23 7.44 -10.44
CA SER A 607 -2.16 8.47 -9.94
C SER A 607 -3.54 7.89 -9.69
N ARG A 608 -4.19 8.30 -8.59
CA ARG A 608 -5.54 7.84 -8.25
C ARG A 608 -6.49 8.99 -7.99
N PHE A 609 -7.74 8.79 -8.37
CA PHE A 609 -8.82 9.76 -8.25
C PHE A 609 -10.03 9.12 -7.58
N SER A 610 -10.71 9.81 -6.68
CA SER A 610 -11.96 9.31 -6.09
C SER A 610 -13.04 9.12 -7.17
N LYS A 611 -14.16 8.48 -6.81
CA LYS A 611 -15.34 8.38 -7.68
C LYS A 611 -15.90 9.76 -8.13
N GLU A 612 -15.65 10.82 -7.37
CA GLU A 612 -15.95 12.23 -7.69
C GLU A 612 -14.81 12.95 -8.45
N GLY A 613 -13.81 12.19 -8.92
CA GLY A 613 -12.69 12.72 -9.70
C GLY A 613 -11.65 13.52 -8.90
N VAL A 614 -11.73 13.53 -7.57
CA VAL A 614 -10.76 14.24 -6.71
C VAL A 614 -9.43 13.50 -6.71
N CYS A 615 -8.31 14.18 -6.94
CA CYS A 615 -6.99 13.56 -6.88
C CYS A 615 -6.63 13.22 -5.43
N VAL A 616 -6.58 11.91 -5.16
CA VAL A 616 -6.27 11.35 -3.83
C VAL A 616 -4.82 10.86 -3.72
N ILE A 617 -4.20 10.48 -4.84
CA ILE A 617 -2.79 10.07 -4.94
C ILE A 617 -2.15 10.65 -6.21
N GLY A 618 -0.97 11.23 -6.04
CA GLY A 618 -0.14 11.79 -7.12
C GLY A 618 0.49 10.70 -8.02
N PRO A 619 1.33 11.07 -9.00
CA PRO A 619 1.91 12.38 -9.27
C PRO A 619 0.98 13.39 -9.97
N ALA A 620 -0.27 13.03 -10.28
CA ALA A 620 -1.25 14.02 -10.71
C ALA A 620 -1.36 15.16 -9.70
N LYS A 621 -1.28 16.39 -10.21
CA LYS A 621 -1.37 17.62 -9.41
C LYS A 621 -2.75 18.28 -9.46
N ALA A 622 -3.71 17.69 -10.16
CA ALA A 622 -5.03 18.24 -10.35
C ALA A 622 -6.07 17.12 -10.36
N ASN A 623 -7.32 17.46 -10.08
CA ASN A 623 -8.46 16.57 -10.19
C ASN A 623 -8.73 16.16 -11.66
N LEU A 624 -9.53 15.10 -11.86
CA LEU A 624 -10.11 14.82 -13.17
C LEU A 624 -11.08 15.95 -13.53
N SER A 625 -11.02 16.41 -14.78
CA SER A 625 -11.92 17.47 -15.26
C SER A 625 -13.36 16.95 -15.33
N PRO A 626 -14.34 17.64 -14.72
CA PRO A 626 -15.75 17.30 -14.88
C PRO A 626 -16.19 17.35 -16.34
N ALA A 627 -17.03 16.40 -16.75
CA ALA A 627 -17.56 16.35 -18.12
C ALA A 627 -18.87 17.16 -18.27
N ASP A 628 -19.59 17.38 -17.17
CA ASP A 628 -20.85 18.13 -17.09
C ASP A 628 -21.02 18.83 -15.73
N GLU A 629 -22.09 19.63 -15.58
CA GLU A 629 -22.38 20.35 -14.33
C GLU A 629 -22.67 19.42 -13.14
N ALA A 630 -23.19 18.21 -13.39
CA ALA A 630 -23.39 17.21 -12.35
C ALA A 630 -22.05 16.76 -11.76
N GLY A 631 -21.09 16.37 -12.62
CA GLY A 631 -19.73 16.04 -12.17
C GLY A 631 -19.03 17.20 -11.45
N LYS A 632 -19.25 18.44 -11.91
CA LYS A 632 -18.68 19.64 -11.27
C LYS A 632 -19.26 19.90 -9.89
N THR A 633 -20.57 19.73 -9.73
CA THR A 633 -21.27 19.88 -8.45
C THR A 633 -20.79 18.83 -7.45
N GLU A 634 -20.76 17.55 -7.84
CA GLU A 634 -20.34 16.45 -6.97
C GLU A 634 -18.87 16.57 -6.57
N GLN A 635 -17.99 16.96 -7.51
CA GLN A 635 -16.59 17.23 -7.18
C GLN A 635 -16.44 18.42 -6.21
N GLY A 636 -17.24 19.48 -6.40
CA GLY A 636 -17.26 20.64 -5.49
C GLY A 636 -17.70 20.28 -4.07
N ILE A 637 -18.73 19.45 -3.94
CA ILE A 637 -19.18 18.90 -2.65
C ILE A 637 -18.08 18.04 -2.02
N ALA A 638 -17.42 17.19 -2.81
CA ALA A 638 -16.39 16.28 -2.32
C ALA A 638 -15.14 17.00 -1.75
N VAL A 639 -14.83 18.21 -2.23
CA VAL A 639 -13.73 19.03 -1.71
C VAL A 639 -14.16 20.06 -0.64
N GLY A 640 -15.45 20.10 -0.30
CA GLY A 640 -16.00 21.03 0.69
C GLY A 640 -16.14 22.48 0.21
N ALA A 641 -16.37 22.69 -1.10
CA ALA A 641 -16.53 24.00 -1.72
C ALA A 641 -18.01 24.46 -1.84
N ALA A 642 -18.92 23.92 -1.02
CA ALA A 642 -20.36 24.18 -1.08
C ALA A 642 -20.79 25.42 -0.27
#